data_AF-Q4R632-F1
#
_entry.id   AF-Q4R632-F1
#
_cell.length_a   1.000
_cell.length_b   1.000
_cell.length_c   1.000
_cell.angle_alpha   90.00
_cell.angle_beta   90.00
_cell.angle_gamma   90.00
#
_symmetry.space_group_name_H-M   'P 1'
#
loop_
_entity.id
_entity.type
_entity.pdbx_description
1 polymer ?
#
loop_
_entity_poly.entity_id
_entity_poly.type
_entity_poly.pdbx_seq_one_letter_code
_entity_poly.pdbx_strand_id
1 'polypeptide(L)'
;MFPALETHLKQTIPDPYEDFMYRHLQYYGYFKAQRGSLPNSATHQHVRKNNPQYLLHGSLGGKDDLIPDTLQKEKLLWPTSLSSAVHRQIEAINRDSHMLSLPHLRSRQLLYDELDEVNPRLREPQELFSILSTKRPLLAPRWPIECEVIKESIHHIEWAPPQPEYFYQPKGNEKVPEIVGEKKGTVVYQLDSVPTEGSYFTSSRVGGKQGIIKELAVTLQGPEDNTLLFESRFECGNLQKAVRVDTYEYELTLRTDLYTNRHTQWFYFRVQNTRKDATYRFTIVNLLKPKSLYTVGMKPLLYSQMDANTRNIGWRREGNEIKYCKNNMDDGQQPFYCLTWTIQFPYDQDTCFFAHFYPYTYTDLQCYLLSVANNPIQSQFCKLQTLCRSLAGNTVYLLTITNPSQTPQEAAAKKAVVLSARVHPGESNGSWVMKGFLDFILSNSPDAQLLRDIFVFKVLPMLNPDGVIVGNYRCSLAGRDLNRHYKTILKESFPCIWYTRNMIKRLLEEREVLLYCDFHGHSRKNNTFLYGCNNNNRKYWLHERVFPLMLSKNAPDRFSFHSCNFKVQKCKEGTGRVVMWRMGILNSYTMESTFGGSTLGSKRDTHFTIEDLKSLGYHVCDTLLDFCDPDQTKFTQCLAELKELLRQEIHKKFHELGQDVDLEESWSDISLSDIESSTSGSDSSLSDGLPVHLANIADELTQKKMFKKKKKKSLQTRKQRNEQYQKKNLMWKLKLTEDTSEFASTLQKHPAFFKNSESSSFLPMRNENPRLNETNLNRRDKDTSLDPSMTTLILPKNKGRMQTNLNRRDKDTSLDPSMTTLILPKNKGRMQVLHLIYCI
;
A
#
# COMPACT_ATOMS: atom_id res chain seq x y z
N MET A 1 59.38 30.29 -34.12
CA MET A 1 60.22 31.06 -33.18
C MET A 1 59.35 32.05 -32.45
N PHE A 2 58.90 31.75 -31.24
CA PHE A 2 58.57 32.72 -30.17
C PHE A 2 58.50 31.91 -28.86
N PRO A 3 59.04 32.42 -27.74
CA PRO A 3 59.46 31.62 -26.59
C PRO A 3 58.41 31.57 -25.46
N ALA A 4 58.62 30.60 -24.56
CA ALA A 4 57.85 30.35 -23.34
C ALA A 4 58.12 31.39 -22.23
N LEU A 5 57.10 31.65 -21.41
CA LEU A 5 57.17 32.32 -20.11
C LEU A 5 56.13 31.70 -19.16
N GLU A 6 56.54 31.57 -17.91
CA GLU A 6 56.07 30.67 -16.85
C GLU A 6 54.60 30.81 -16.39
N THR A 7 53.98 29.67 -16.02
CA THR A 7 52.67 29.61 -15.36
C THR A 7 52.80 29.39 -13.85
N HIS A 8 52.38 30.38 -13.06
CA HIS A 8 52.14 30.27 -11.63
C HIS A 8 50.95 29.35 -11.30
N LEU A 9 51.14 28.38 -10.39
CA LEU A 9 50.08 27.58 -9.77
C LEU A 9 49.18 28.45 -8.88
N LYS A 10 47.86 28.47 -9.15
CA LYS A 10 46.82 28.92 -8.22
C LYS A 10 46.22 27.71 -7.49
N GLN A 11 46.20 27.75 -6.16
CA GLN A 11 45.51 26.78 -5.29
C GLN A 11 43.99 26.78 -5.55
N THR A 12 43.43 25.61 -5.85
CA THR A 12 41.99 25.36 -6.05
C THR A 12 41.28 25.12 -4.72
N ILE A 13 40.20 25.89 -4.49
CA ILE A 13 39.26 25.74 -3.37
C ILE A 13 38.51 24.41 -3.54
N PRO A 14 38.35 23.58 -2.48
CA PRO A 14 37.66 22.29 -2.61
C PRO A 14 36.16 22.49 -2.84
N ASP A 15 35.61 21.74 -3.79
CA ASP A 15 34.17 21.69 -4.11
C ASP A 15 33.33 21.44 -2.84
N PRO A 16 32.34 22.29 -2.53
CA PRO A 16 31.41 22.09 -1.40
C PRO A 16 30.74 20.71 -1.37
N TYR A 17 30.52 20.10 -2.53
CA TYR A 17 29.93 18.75 -2.62
C TYR A 17 30.89 17.66 -2.10
N GLU A 18 32.17 17.75 -2.45
CA GLU A 18 33.22 16.84 -1.97
C GLU A 18 33.42 16.95 -0.45
N ASP A 19 33.46 18.17 0.12
CA ASP A 19 33.54 18.35 1.58
C ASP A 19 32.29 17.80 2.30
N PHE A 20 31.10 18.00 1.71
CA PHE A 20 29.86 17.40 2.24
C PHE A 20 29.93 15.87 2.22
N MET A 21 30.30 15.26 1.10
CA MET A 21 30.41 13.80 0.96
C MET A 21 31.45 13.21 1.92
N TYR A 22 32.61 13.85 2.05
CA TYR A 22 33.66 13.45 2.98
C TYR A 22 33.14 13.44 4.43
N ARG A 23 32.52 14.53 4.88
CA ARG A 23 31.93 14.62 6.24
C ARG A 23 30.78 13.65 6.43
N HIS A 24 29.98 13.40 5.40
CA HIS A 24 28.87 12.46 5.44
C HIS A 24 29.37 11.02 5.65
N LEU A 25 30.39 10.60 4.90
CA LEU A 25 31.00 9.28 5.04
C LEU A 25 31.73 9.10 6.37
N GLN A 26 32.37 10.16 6.87
CA GLN A 26 33.01 10.18 8.19
C GLN A 26 31.99 10.05 9.33
N TYR A 27 30.82 10.71 9.20
CA TYR A 27 29.71 10.61 10.17
C TYR A 27 29.16 9.18 10.32
N TYR A 28 29.13 8.40 9.24
CA TYR A 28 28.68 7.01 9.25
C TYR A 28 29.80 5.98 9.49
N GLY A 29 31.04 6.42 9.75
CA GLY A 29 32.15 5.54 10.11
C GLY A 29 32.80 4.81 8.94
N TYR A 30 32.54 5.21 7.69
CA TYR A 30 33.11 4.60 6.49
C TYR A 30 34.53 5.10 6.16
N PHE A 31 34.99 6.19 6.79
CA PHE A 31 36.34 6.73 6.63
C PHE A 31 36.93 7.13 7.99
N LYS A 32 38.16 6.68 8.30
CA LYS A 32 38.90 6.99 9.54
C LYS A 32 40.20 7.78 9.34
N ALA A 33 40.56 8.15 8.11
CA ALA A 33 41.79 8.91 7.87
C ALA A 33 41.57 10.43 8.02
N GLN A 34 42.58 11.14 8.53
CA GLN A 34 42.67 12.60 8.41
C GLN A 34 43.25 12.94 7.03
N ARG A 35 42.75 14.01 6.39
CA ARG A 35 43.35 14.60 5.19
C ARG A 35 44.81 14.96 5.52
N GLY A 36 45.79 14.27 4.91
CA GLY A 36 47.21 14.66 4.97
C GLY A 36 48.22 13.57 5.33
N SER A 37 47.83 12.33 5.64
CA SER A 37 48.79 11.26 5.95
C SER A 37 48.76 10.10 4.95
N LEU A 38 49.68 10.13 3.98
CA LEU A 38 50.27 8.89 3.44
C LEU A 38 51.17 8.28 4.53
N PRO A 39 51.12 6.96 4.74
CA PRO A 39 52.34 6.26 5.14
C PRO A 39 52.69 5.16 4.14
N ASN A 40 53.95 5.22 3.73
CA ASN A 40 54.66 4.28 2.87
C ASN A 40 54.65 2.84 3.41
N SER A 41 54.62 1.91 2.46
CA SER A 41 55.36 0.65 2.34
C SER A 41 55.95 -0.03 3.60
N ALA A 42 55.52 -1.29 3.78
CA ALA A 42 56.31 -2.47 4.17
C ALA A 42 57.11 -2.48 5.48
N THR A 43 56.68 -3.30 6.45
CA THR A 43 57.53 -4.35 7.07
C THR A 43 56.72 -5.30 7.96
N HIS A 44 57.02 -6.59 7.85
CA HIS A 44 56.58 -7.69 8.72
C HIS A 44 57.03 -7.49 10.18
N GLN A 45 56.24 -7.97 11.15
CA GLN A 45 56.68 -8.96 12.15
C GLN A 45 55.55 -9.33 13.16
N HIS A 46 55.43 -10.64 13.40
CA HIS A 46 54.60 -11.28 14.41
C HIS A 46 55.02 -10.92 15.84
N VAL A 47 54.06 -10.65 16.74
CA VAL A 47 54.15 -11.03 18.17
C VAL A 47 52.76 -11.41 18.69
N ARG A 48 52.69 -12.62 19.26
CA ARG A 48 51.55 -13.30 19.88
C ARG A 48 51.59 -13.08 21.40
N LYS A 49 50.46 -12.80 22.07
CA LYS A 49 50.25 -13.09 23.51
C LYS A 49 48.76 -12.98 23.92
N ASN A 50 48.21 -14.13 24.36
CA ASN A 50 47.31 -14.42 25.50
C ASN A 50 46.01 -13.57 25.67
N ASN A 51 44.81 -14.09 25.97
CA ASN A 51 44.40 -15.16 26.90
C ASN A 51 42.83 -15.35 26.81
N PRO A 52 42.13 -16.24 27.56
CA PRO A 52 41.77 -17.59 27.09
C PRO A 52 40.29 -18.05 27.34
N GLN A 53 39.99 -19.27 26.84
CA GLN A 53 39.10 -20.32 27.39
C GLN A 53 37.56 -20.15 27.41
N TYR A 54 36.89 -20.91 26.53
CA TYR A 54 35.78 -21.82 26.87
C TYR A 54 35.94 -23.11 26.05
N LEU A 55 36.24 -24.22 26.73
CA LEU A 55 36.31 -25.58 26.21
C LEU A 55 35.39 -26.44 27.08
N LEU A 56 34.43 -27.11 26.46
CA LEU A 56 33.74 -28.28 27.00
C LEU A 56 33.82 -29.35 25.91
N HIS A 57 34.56 -30.42 26.22
CA HIS A 57 34.88 -31.53 25.36
C HIS A 57 34.20 -32.80 25.91
N GLY A 58 33.70 -33.65 25.03
CA GLY A 58 33.20 -35.00 25.31
C GLY A 58 32.15 -35.40 24.27
N SER A 59 32.18 -36.55 23.61
CA SER A 59 33.12 -37.67 23.50
C SER A 59 32.85 -38.34 22.14
N LEU A 60 33.87 -38.97 21.57
CA LEU A 60 33.91 -39.65 20.27
C LEU A 60 32.97 -40.88 20.16
N GLY A 61 32.61 -41.16 18.90
CA GLY A 61 32.14 -42.44 18.35
C GLY A 61 30.97 -42.19 17.39
N GLY A 62 30.96 -42.51 16.10
CA GLY A 62 31.83 -43.26 15.19
C GLY A 62 30.95 -43.64 13.99
N LYS A 63 31.57 -43.79 12.80
CA LYS A 63 31.05 -44.25 11.50
C LYS A 63 30.46 -43.21 10.52
N ASP A 64 31.31 -42.89 9.54
CA ASP A 64 31.15 -43.19 8.11
C ASP A 64 29.82 -42.80 7.44
N ASP A 65 29.85 -41.71 6.66
CA ASP A 65 29.64 -41.78 5.20
C ASP A 65 29.96 -40.41 4.56
N LEU A 66 31.06 -40.39 3.80
CA LEU A 66 31.50 -39.29 2.93
C LEU A 66 30.82 -39.43 1.57
N ILE A 67 29.92 -38.51 1.22
CA ILE A 67 29.58 -38.20 -0.18
C ILE A 67 29.84 -36.71 -0.39
N PRO A 68 30.82 -36.31 -1.22
CA PRO A 68 31.07 -34.92 -1.54
C PRO A 68 30.22 -34.50 -2.74
N ASP A 69 29.10 -33.81 -2.53
CA ASP A 69 28.29 -33.31 -3.65
C ASP A 69 28.57 -31.82 -3.97
N THR A 70 29.47 -31.68 -4.92
CA THR A 70 29.49 -30.74 -6.06
C THR A 70 28.66 -29.44 -5.96
N LEU A 71 29.33 -28.38 -5.49
CA LEU A 71 28.99 -26.98 -5.73
C LEU A 71 29.30 -26.61 -7.19
N GLN A 72 28.36 -26.84 -8.13
CA GLN A 72 28.43 -26.28 -9.49
C GLN A 72 27.05 -25.88 -10.05
N LYS A 73 26.90 -24.58 -10.33
CA LYS A 73 26.08 -23.99 -11.40
C LYS A 73 24.59 -24.41 -11.49
N GLU A 74 23.72 -23.78 -10.70
CA GLU A 74 22.32 -23.61 -11.15
C GLU A 74 22.19 -22.30 -11.95
N LYS A 75 22.22 -22.48 -13.28
CA LYS A 75 21.82 -21.51 -14.29
C LYS A 75 20.31 -21.27 -14.22
N LEU A 76 19.96 -20.04 -14.58
CA LEU A 76 18.66 -19.52 -15.01
C LEU A 76 17.64 -20.57 -15.47
N LEU A 77 16.43 -20.49 -14.91
CA LEU A 77 15.20 -21.03 -15.50
C LEU A 77 14.24 -19.87 -15.74
N TRP A 78 13.98 -19.59 -17.01
CA TRP A 78 13.00 -18.62 -17.49
C TRP A 78 11.66 -19.32 -17.70
N PRO A 79 10.51 -18.69 -17.41
CA PRO A 79 9.24 -19.11 -17.99
C PRO A 79 9.13 -18.57 -19.42
N THR A 80 9.16 -19.49 -20.39
CA THR A 80 8.74 -19.26 -21.78
C THR A 80 7.22 -19.16 -21.83
N SER A 81 6.67 -17.96 -21.66
CA SER A 81 5.30 -17.62 -22.08
C SER A 81 5.16 -16.12 -22.27
N LEU A 82 5.82 -15.58 -23.29
CA LEU A 82 5.52 -14.24 -23.81
C LEU A 82 5.18 -14.37 -25.30
N SER A 83 3.99 -13.87 -25.61
CA SER A 83 3.36 -13.69 -26.92
C SER A 83 4.35 -13.27 -28.03
N SER A 84 4.05 -13.73 -29.24
CA SER A 84 4.88 -13.87 -30.45
C SER A 84 5.40 -12.58 -31.13
N ALA A 85 5.70 -11.50 -30.41
CA ALA A 85 6.29 -10.29 -30.98
C ALA A 85 7.77 -10.03 -30.61
N VAL A 86 8.37 -10.82 -29.71
CA VAL A 86 9.72 -10.53 -29.15
C VAL A 86 10.75 -11.65 -29.40
N HIS A 87 10.44 -12.61 -30.29
CA HIS A 87 11.22 -13.84 -30.50
C HIS A 87 12.30 -13.80 -31.59
N ARG A 88 12.97 -12.66 -31.88
CA ARG A 88 13.93 -12.59 -33.00
C ARG A 88 15.31 -11.93 -32.80
N GLN A 89 15.82 -11.67 -31.59
CA GLN A 89 17.11 -10.96 -31.48
C GLN A 89 18.17 -11.39 -30.46
N ILE A 90 18.04 -12.51 -29.72
CA ILE A 90 19.04 -12.83 -28.66
C ILE A 90 19.45 -14.31 -28.66
N GLU A 91 20.06 -14.77 -29.75
CA GLU A 91 20.90 -15.98 -29.82
C GLU A 91 22.25 -15.63 -30.47
N ALA A 92 23.19 -15.12 -29.66
CA ALA A 92 24.64 -15.13 -29.90
C ALA A 92 25.32 -14.39 -28.72
N ILE A 93 26.57 -14.75 -28.43
CA ILE A 93 27.51 -14.10 -27.50
C ILE A 93 27.65 -14.78 -26.12
N ASN A 94 28.52 -15.80 -26.18
CA ASN A 94 29.72 -15.99 -25.35
C ASN A 94 29.70 -16.84 -24.07
N ARG A 95 30.38 -17.99 -24.25
CA ARG A 95 31.15 -18.79 -23.30
C ARG A 95 32.42 -18.03 -22.84
N ASP A 96 33.11 -18.61 -21.85
CA ASP A 96 34.40 -18.24 -21.21
C ASP A 96 34.24 -17.36 -19.96
N SER A 97 34.79 -17.62 -18.76
CA SER A 97 35.82 -18.55 -18.28
C SER A 97 35.62 -18.81 -16.77
N HIS A 98 36.07 -19.98 -16.30
CA HIS A 98 36.19 -20.36 -14.88
C HIS A 98 37.57 -19.98 -14.35
N MET A 99 37.68 -19.35 -13.17
CA MET A 99 38.90 -19.33 -12.35
C MET A 99 38.57 -19.20 -10.84
N LEU A 100 39.43 -19.83 -10.05
CA LEU A 100 39.23 -20.39 -8.71
C LEU A 100 39.46 -19.43 -7.51
N SER A 101 38.89 -19.85 -6.38
CA SER A 101 39.17 -19.61 -4.94
C SER A 101 40.40 -18.79 -4.48
N LEU A 102 40.16 -17.82 -3.57
CA LEU A 102 40.77 -17.71 -2.21
C LEU A 102 40.08 -16.56 -1.41
N PRO A 103 39.73 -16.71 -0.12
CA PRO A 103 39.10 -15.64 0.65
C PRO A 103 40.15 -14.78 1.36
N HIS A 104 40.60 -13.71 0.70
CA HIS A 104 41.24 -12.59 1.39
C HIS A 104 40.28 -11.40 1.48
N LEU A 105 40.22 -10.80 2.67
CA LEU A 105 39.46 -9.61 3.04
C LEU A 105 39.81 -8.42 2.12
N ARG A 106 39.29 -8.40 0.89
CA ARG A 106 39.23 -7.19 0.04
C ARG A 106 37.83 -6.61 0.18
N SER A 107 37.75 -5.33 0.55
CA SER A 107 36.50 -4.59 0.57
C SER A 107 35.74 -4.80 -0.74
N ARG A 108 34.51 -5.31 -0.67
CA ARG A 108 33.61 -5.52 -1.81
C ARG A 108 33.17 -4.22 -2.49
N GLN A 109 33.61 -3.06 -1.99
CA GLN A 109 33.20 -1.74 -2.46
C GLN A 109 34.15 -1.12 -3.48
N LEU A 110 35.34 -1.67 -3.77
CA LEU A 110 36.26 -1.10 -4.74
C LEU A 110 36.46 -2.07 -5.92
N LEU A 111 36.25 -1.59 -7.14
CA LEU A 111 36.61 -2.24 -8.40
C LEU A 111 37.95 -1.67 -8.87
N TYR A 112 38.81 -2.55 -9.39
CA TYR A 112 40.05 -2.20 -10.08
C TYR A 112 39.87 -2.66 -11.53
N ASP A 113 40.16 -1.78 -12.50
CA ASP A 113 40.19 -2.17 -13.91
C ASP A 113 41.42 -3.07 -14.15
N GLU A 114 41.29 -4.09 -15.01
CA GLU A 114 42.32 -5.13 -15.29
C GLU A 114 43.55 -4.62 -16.07
N LEU A 115 43.73 -3.31 -16.19
CA LEU A 115 44.89 -2.68 -16.81
C LEU A 115 45.41 -1.58 -15.88
N ASP A 116 46.70 -1.64 -15.57
CA ASP A 116 47.54 -0.90 -14.60
C ASP A 116 47.38 0.64 -14.46
N GLU A 117 46.18 1.23 -14.46
CA GLU A 117 45.96 2.63 -14.09
C GLU A 117 45.19 2.80 -12.77
N VAL A 118 45.83 3.52 -11.86
CA VAL A 118 45.47 3.77 -10.47
C VAL A 118 44.26 4.69 -10.38
N ASN A 119 43.04 4.13 -10.38
CA ASN A 119 41.86 4.81 -9.83
C ASN A 119 40.82 3.79 -9.33
N PRO A 120 40.79 3.45 -8.03
CA PRO A 120 39.80 2.52 -7.50
C PRO A 120 38.40 3.15 -7.62
N ARG A 121 37.51 2.49 -8.36
CA ARG A 121 36.11 2.95 -8.49
C ARG A 121 35.27 2.31 -7.40
N LEU A 122 34.43 3.11 -6.74
CA LEU A 122 33.40 2.57 -5.86
C LEU A 122 32.46 1.70 -6.69
N ARG A 123 32.37 0.41 -6.36
CA ARG A 123 31.32 -0.47 -6.88
C ARG A 123 30.00 0.21 -6.57
N GLU A 124 29.19 0.44 -7.59
CA GLU A 124 27.85 1.00 -7.40
C GLU A 124 27.15 0.23 -6.27
N PRO A 125 26.49 0.93 -5.33
CA PRO A 125 25.75 0.30 -4.25
C PRO A 125 24.62 -0.61 -4.80
N GLN A 126 24.97 -1.85 -5.15
CA GLN A 126 24.03 -2.81 -5.77
C GLN A 126 22.83 -3.11 -4.85
N GLU A 127 22.99 -2.85 -3.56
CA GLU A 127 22.00 -3.03 -2.50
C GLU A 127 21.16 -1.77 -2.21
N LEU A 128 21.64 -0.57 -2.55
CA LEU A 128 20.98 0.71 -2.21
C LEU A 128 20.10 1.24 -3.36
N PHE A 129 20.37 0.84 -4.61
CA PHE A 129 19.59 1.23 -5.78
C PHE A 129 19.42 0.03 -6.72
N SER A 130 18.62 -0.95 -6.32
CA SER A 130 18.11 -1.95 -7.27
C SER A 130 17.09 -1.30 -8.19
N ILE A 131 17.56 -0.46 -9.11
CA ILE A 131 16.84 -0.17 -10.35
C ILE A 131 16.72 -1.53 -11.05
N LEU A 132 15.52 -1.87 -11.54
CA LEU A 132 15.38 -2.99 -12.47
C LEU A 132 16.24 -2.64 -13.70
N SER A 133 17.50 -3.06 -13.66
CA SER A 133 18.38 -2.94 -14.81
C SER A 133 17.78 -3.81 -15.89
N THR A 134 17.61 -3.24 -17.08
CA THR A 134 17.08 -3.91 -18.28
C THR A 134 17.83 -5.21 -18.63
N LYS A 135 19.02 -5.43 -18.04
CA LYS A 135 19.86 -6.62 -18.23
C LYS A 135 19.85 -7.61 -17.06
N ARG A 136 19.21 -7.32 -15.91
CA ARG A 136 19.20 -8.24 -14.76
C ARG A 136 17.93 -9.10 -14.74
N PRO A 137 18.05 -10.40 -14.45
CA PRO A 137 16.89 -11.25 -14.19
C PRO A 137 16.03 -10.67 -13.07
N LEU A 138 14.72 -10.91 -13.14
CA LEU A 138 13.80 -10.61 -12.04
C LEU A 138 14.34 -11.26 -10.76
N LEU A 139 14.39 -10.48 -9.67
CA LEU A 139 14.77 -11.02 -8.38
C LEU A 139 13.67 -11.97 -7.93
N ALA A 140 14.00 -13.25 -7.81
CA ALA A 140 13.07 -14.27 -7.33
C ALA A 140 12.54 -13.90 -5.93
N PRO A 141 11.26 -14.18 -5.64
CA PRO A 141 10.65 -13.90 -4.35
C PRO A 141 11.44 -14.53 -3.19
N ARG A 142 11.62 -13.77 -2.12
CA ARG A 142 12.18 -14.26 -0.85
C ARG A 142 11.07 -14.72 0.08
N TRP A 143 11.31 -15.88 0.68
CA TRP A 143 10.41 -16.57 1.59
C TRP A 143 11.05 -16.70 2.98
N PRO A 144 10.27 -16.80 4.06
CA PRO A 144 10.79 -17.26 5.35
C PRO A 144 11.57 -18.57 5.20
N ILE A 145 12.66 -18.73 5.95
CA ILE A 145 13.57 -19.88 5.83
C ILE A 145 12.93 -21.22 6.22
N GLU A 146 11.81 -21.18 6.94
CA GLU A 146 11.03 -22.33 7.36
C GLU A 146 10.01 -22.78 6.29
N CYS A 147 9.68 -21.94 5.32
CA CYS A 147 8.71 -22.26 4.28
C CYS A 147 9.35 -23.14 3.20
N GLU A 148 8.79 -24.32 2.97
CA GLU A 148 9.08 -25.11 1.78
C GLU A 148 8.37 -24.50 0.57
N VAL A 149 9.05 -24.44 -0.57
CA VAL A 149 8.54 -23.87 -1.82
C VAL A 149 8.88 -24.80 -2.97
N ILE A 150 7.89 -25.23 -3.75
CA ILE A 150 8.12 -26.05 -4.94
C ILE A 150 8.90 -25.28 -6.00
N LYS A 151 9.71 -25.99 -6.81
CA LYS A 151 10.48 -25.36 -7.89
C LYS A 151 9.61 -24.89 -9.07
N GLU A 152 8.41 -25.47 -9.22
CA GLU A 152 7.47 -25.16 -10.29
C GLU A 152 6.97 -23.71 -10.18
N SER A 153 7.03 -22.96 -11.28
CA SER A 153 6.43 -21.63 -11.37
C SER A 153 5.01 -21.76 -11.91
N ILE A 154 4.04 -21.35 -11.09
CA ILE A 154 2.63 -21.38 -11.47
C ILE A 154 2.26 -20.07 -12.16
N HIS A 155 1.70 -20.19 -13.36
CA HIS A 155 1.18 -19.07 -14.14
C HIS A 155 -0.25 -19.39 -14.59
N HIS A 156 -1.10 -18.37 -14.61
CA HIS A 156 -2.49 -18.47 -15.02
C HIS A 156 -2.79 -17.42 -16.09
N ILE A 157 -3.47 -17.83 -17.16
CA ILE A 157 -3.87 -16.91 -18.22
C ILE A 157 -4.96 -15.96 -17.72
N GLU A 158 -4.92 -14.71 -18.18
CA GLU A 158 -6.04 -13.79 -18.02
C GLU A 158 -7.16 -14.20 -18.99
N TRP A 159 -8.39 -14.27 -18.49
CA TRP A 159 -9.58 -14.61 -19.27
C TRP A 159 -10.78 -13.86 -18.72
N ALA A 160 -11.65 -13.38 -19.61
CA ALA A 160 -12.92 -12.78 -19.27
C ALA A 160 -14.05 -13.69 -19.74
N PRO A 161 -15.02 -14.04 -18.88
CA PRO A 161 -16.13 -14.86 -19.28
C PRO A 161 -16.98 -14.13 -20.33
N PRO A 162 -17.38 -14.81 -21.42
CA PRO A 162 -18.19 -14.18 -22.48
C PRO A 162 -19.62 -13.84 -22.01
N GLN A 163 -20.07 -14.48 -20.92
CA GLN A 163 -21.37 -14.23 -20.28
C GLN A 163 -21.16 -13.88 -18.81
N PRO A 164 -22.02 -13.03 -18.21
CA PRO A 164 -21.91 -12.69 -16.79
C PRO A 164 -22.03 -13.93 -15.89
N GLU A 165 -21.14 -14.02 -14.90
CA GLU A 165 -21.17 -15.11 -13.92
C GLU A 165 -22.09 -14.75 -12.75
N TYR A 166 -23.31 -15.28 -12.73
CA TYR A 166 -24.29 -14.98 -11.69
C TYR A 166 -23.91 -15.51 -10.31
N PHE A 167 -24.37 -14.81 -9.27
CA PHE A 167 -24.34 -15.28 -7.89
C PHE A 167 -25.03 -16.63 -7.75
N TYR A 168 -24.47 -17.49 -6.88
CA TYR A 168 -25.15 -18.70 -6.44
C TYR A 168 -26.44 -18.33 -5.73
N GLN A 169 -27.53 -19.03 -6.06
CA GLN A 169 -28.84 -18.85 -5.44
C GLN A 169 -29.04 -19.93 -4.38
N PRO A 170 -28.95 -19.59 -3.08
CA PRO A 170 -29.14 -20.58 -2.03
C PRO A 170 -30.55 -21.16 -2.09
N LYS A 171 -30.64 -22.49 -2.10
CA LYS A 171 -31.89 -23.26 -2.09
C LYS A 171 -32.47 -23.42 -0.68
N GLY A 172 -31.67 -23.16 0.35
CA GLY A 172 -32.04 -23.28 1.76
C GLY A 172 -31.96 -24.70 2.33
N ASN A 173 -31.76 -25.70 1.46
CA ASN A 173 -31.64 -27.11 1.80
C ASN A 173 -30.24 -27.68 1.56
N GLU A 174 -29.21 -26.82 1.43
CA GLU A 174 -27.83 -27.27 1.24
C GLU A 174 -27.35 -28.11 2.43
N LYS A 175 -26.82 -29.31 2.10
CA LYS A 175 -26.26 -30.25 3.06
C LYS A 175 -25.07 -29.63 3.79
N VAL A 176 -25.09 -29.68 5.12
CA VAL A 176 -23.90 -29.42 5.94
C VAL A 176 -23.30 -30.78 6.28
N PRO A 177 -22.09 -31.11 5.79
CA PRO A 177 -21.45 -32.36 6.16
C PRO A 177 -21.12 -32.37 7.65
N GLU A 178 -21.20 -33.54 8.28
CA GLU A 178 -20.67 -33.76 9.62
C GLU A 178 -19.14 -33.71 9.56
N ILE A 179 -18.52 -32.86 10.39
CA ILE A 179 -17.06 -32.72 10.40
C ILE A 179 -16.50 -33.84 11.27
N VAL A 180 -15.82 -34.79 10.65
CA VAL A 180 -15.29 -35.99 11.30
C VAL A 180 -13.80 -35.90 11.59
N GLY A 181 -13.06 -35.11 10.80
CA GLY A 181 -11.62 -34.95 10.91
C GLY A 181 -10.82 -36.23 10.67
N GLU A 182 -9.56 -36.21 11.12
CA GLU A 182 -8.58 -37.29 10.93
C GLU A 182 -8.95 -38.60 11.63
N LYS A 183 -9.85 -38.55 12.63
CA LYS A 183 -10.25 -39.76 13.37
C LYS A 183 -11.01 -40.76 12.49
N LYS A 184 -11.68 -40.29 11.44
CA LYS A 184 -12.45 -41.12 10.49
C LYS A 184 -12.03 -40.93 9.03
N GLY A 185 -11.05 -40.06 8.76
CA GLY A 185 -10.57 -39.77 7.42
C GLY A 185 -9.09 -40.09 7.25
N THR A 186 -8.64 -40.15 6.00
CA THR A 186 -7.23 -40.34 5.65
C THR A 186 -6.60 -38.99 5.34
N VAL A 187 -5.51 -38.61 6.01
CA VAL A 187 -4.75 -37.40 5.67
C VAL A 187 -4.07 -37.63 4.31
N VAL A 188 -4.41 -36.79 3.33
CA VAL A 188 -3.87 -36.89 1.96
C VAL A 188 -2.87 -35.79 1.62
N TYR A 189 -2.81 -34.75 2.46
CA TYR A 189 -1.84 -33.66 2.39
C TYR A 189 -1.72 -32.98 3.74
N GLN A 190 -0.49 -32.69 4.19
CA GLN A 190 -0.25 -31.95 5.42
C GLN A 190 1.09 -31.19 5.40
N LEU A 191 1.04 -29.89 5.68
CA LEU A 191 2.23 -29.08 5.95
C LEU A 191 2.71 -29.30 7.39
N ASP A 192 3.87 -29.93 7.57
CA ASP A 192 4.48 -30.14 8.89
C ASP A 192 4.99 -28.83 9.53
N SER A 193 5.57 -27.95 8.71
CA SER A 193 6.34 -26.78 9.16
C SER A 193 5.51 -25.49 9.06
N VAL A 194 4.53 -25.34 9.93
CA VAL A 194 3.79 -24.07 10.09
C VAL A 194 4.31 -23.34 11.33
N PRO A 195 4.75 -22.07 11.22
CA PRO A 195 5.11 -21.25 12.37
C PRO A 195 4.02 -21.30 13.45
N THR A 196 4.37 -21.81 14.62
CA THR A 196 3.44 -22.02 15.74
C THR A 196 3.17 -20.73 16.50
N GLU A 197 2.15 -20.73 17.36
CA GLU A 197 1.89 -19.61 18.27
C GLU A 197 3.14 -19.27 19.10
N GLY A 198 3.53 -17.99 19.10
CA GLY A 198 4.75 -17.50 19.76
C GLY A 198 5.99 -17.42 18.86
N SER A 199 5.95 -18.01 17.66
CA SER A 199 6.99 -17.82 16.65
C SER A 199 6.98 -16.39 16.09
N TYR A 200 8.14 -15.95 15.58
CA TYR A 200 8.30 -14.66 14.92
C TYR A 200 9.24 -14.81 13.73
N PHE A 201 9.08 -13.93 12.74
CA PHE A 201 9.95 -13.89 11.57
C PHE A 201 11.42 -13.67 11.98
N THR A 202 12.31 -14.55 11.51
CA THR A 202 13.74 -14.48 11.82
C THR A 202 14.57 -14.02 10.63
N SER A 203 14.44 -14.71 9.50
CA SER A 203 15.20 -14.45 8.29
C SER A 203 14.48 -15.01 7.06
N SER A 204 14.99 -14.66 5.88
CA SER A 204 14.40 -15.08 4.61
C SER A 204 15.49 -15.36 3.56
N ARG A 205 15.12 -16.15 2.55
CA ARG A 205 15.96 -16.40 1.37
C ARG A 205 15.10 -16.73 0.15
N VAL A 206 15.72 -16.66 -1.03
CA VAL A 206 15.09 -17.13 -2.28
C VAL A 206 14.83 -18.63 -2.14
N GLY A 207 13.59 -19.05 -2.46
CA GLY A 207 13.16 -20.46 -2.37
C GLY A 207 12.86 -20.98 -0.96
N GLY A 208 13.02 -20.17 0.09
CA GLY A 208 12.68 -20.56 1.46
C GLY A 208 13.63 -21.61 2.06
N LYS A 209 13.09 -22.72 2.55
CA LYS A 209 13.83 -23.79 3.22
C LYS A 209 14.78 -24.50 2.25
N GLN A 210 16.02 -24.72 2.68
CA GLN A 210 17.00 -25.51 1.94
C GLN A 210 16.82 -27.01 2.19
N GLY A 211 17.15 -27.81 1.18
CA GLY A 211 17.15 -29.27 1.25
C GLY A 211 16.11 -29.90 0.32
N ILE A 212 15.91 -31.21 0.50
CA ILE A 212 14.91 -31.98 -0.24
C ILE A 212 13.53 -31.51 0.20
N ILE A 213 12.72 -31.08 -0.76
CA ILE A 213 11.31 -30.73 -0.53
C ILE A 213 10.57 -32.05 -0.30
N LYS A 214 9.95 -32.21 0.86
CA LYS A 214 9.19 -33.43 1.17
C LYS A 214 8.04 -33.59 0.17
N GLU A 215 7.80 -34.81 -0.29
CA GLU A 215 6.54 -35.14 -0.96
C GLU A 215 5.46 -35.26 0.11
N LEU A 216 4.54 -34.30 0.13
CA LEU A 216 3.49 -34.20 1.16
C LEU A 216 2.16 -34.78 0.71
N ALA A 217 2.02 -35.01 -0.60
CA ALA A 217 0.88 -35.72 -1.16
C ALA A 217 1.04 -37.23 -0.93
N VAL A 218 -0.08 -37.93 -0.77
CA VAL A 218 -0.06 -39.39 -0.69
C VAL A 218 0.37 -40.03 -2.01
N THR A 219 1.06 -41.16 -1.91
CA THR A 219 1.37 -42.01 -3.06
C THR A 219 0.11 -42.77 -3.47
N LEU A 220 -0.29 -42.65 -4.74
CA LEU A 220 -1.43 -43.36 -5.29
C LEU A 220 -1.15 -44.87 -5.37
N GLN A 221 -2.14 -45.71 -5.05
CA GLN A 221 -2.00 -47.18 -5.09
C GLN A 221 -2.08 -47.77 -6.51
N GLY A 222 -2.35 -46.94 -7.52
CA GLY A 222 -2.47 -47.32 -8.91
C GLY A 222 -3.30 -46.31 -9.71
N PRO A 223 -3.50 -46.52 -11.02
CA PRO A 223 -4.28 -45.61 -11.87
C PRO A 223 -5.77 -45.53 -11.50
N GLU A 224 -6.30 -46.55 -10.81
CA GLU A 224 -7.69 -46.60 -10.33
C GLU A 224 -7.91 -45.80 -9.03
N ASP A 225 -6.83 -45.41 -8.35
CA ASP A 225 -6.92 -44.61 -7.13
C ASP A 225 -7.44 -43.20 -7.48
N ASN A 226 -8.61 -42.87 -6.96
CA ASN A 226 -9.28 -41.59 -7.18
C ASN A 226 -8.99 -40.55 -6.07
N THR A 227 -7.97 -40.79 -5.26
CA THR A 227 -7.52 -39.83 -4.25
C THR A 227 -6.97 -38.57 -4.90
N LEU A 228 -7.56 -37.42 -4.59
CA LEU A 228 -7.07 -36.12 -5.03
C LEU A 228 -5.73 -35.80 -4.37
N LEU A 229 -4.79 -35.29 -5.15
CA LEU A 229 -3.49 -34.81 -4.67
C LEU A 229 -3.55 -33.30 -4.49
N PHE A 230 -3.06 -32.79 -3.36
CA PHE A 230 -3.11 -31.36 -3.03
C PHE A 230 -1.70 -30.74 -2.96
N GLU A 231 -1.58 -29.45 -3.26
CA GLU A 231 -0.35 -28.68 -3.08
C GLU A 231 -0.67 -27.19 -2.82
N SER A 232 0.13 -26.53 -2.00
CA SER A 232 0.00 -25.10 -1.67
C SER A 232 1.33 -24.38 -1.41
N ARG A 233 2.48 -25.04 -1.58
CA ARG A 233 3.83 -24.51 -1.35
C ARG A 233 4.34 -23.70 -2.55
N PHE A 234 3.55 -22.74 -2.98
CA PHE A 234 3.84 -21.83 -4.09
C PHE A 234 3.30 -20.44 -3.79
N GLU A 235 3.66 -19.46 -4.61
CA GLU A 235 3.32 -18.06 -4.36
C GLU A 235 1.82 -17.82 -4.19
N CYS A 236 1.43 -17.07 -3.16
CA CYS A 236 0.05 -16.89 -2.70
C CYS A 236 -0.64 -18.16 -2.16
N GLY A 237 -0.02 -19.33 -2.21
CA GLY A 237 -0.64 -20.59 -1.81
C GLY A 237 -0.99 -20.65 -0.33
N ASN A 238 -2.20 -21.13 -0.03
CA ASN A 238 -2.66 -21.39 1.34
C ASN A 238 -3.61 -22.58 1.40
N LEU A 239 -3.08 -23.68 1.93
CA LEU A 239 -3.78 -24.85 2.44
C LEU A 239 -2.80 -25.53 3.40
N GLN A 240 -3.23 -25.88 4.61
CA GLN A 240 -2.36 -26.56 5.58
C GLN A 240 -2.56 -28.07 5.55
N LYS A 241 -3.80 -28.54 5.40
CA LYS A 241 -4.13 -29.96 5.48
C LYS A 241 -5.36 -30.30 4.65
N ALA A 242 -5.34 -31.46 4.02
CA ALA A 242 -6.50 -32.08 3.40
C ALA A 242 -6.70 -33.50 3.95
N VAL A 243 -7.92 -33.80 4.37
CA VAL A 243 -8.34 -35.10 4.90
C VAL A 243 -9.44 -35.63 3.99
N ARG A 244 -9.22 -36.80 3.39
CA ARG A 244 -10.23 -37.53 2.64
C ARG A 244 -11.14 -38.26 3.62
N VAL A 245 -12.39 -37.85 3.71
CA VAL A 245 -13.38 -38.40 4.66
C VAL A 245 -14.38 -39.35 4.01
N ASP A 246 -14.51 -39.29 2.68
CA ASP A 246 -15.23 -40.25 1.86
C ASP A 246 -14.57 -40.32 0.47
N THR A 247 -15.10 -41.15 -0.42
CA THR A 247 -14.62 -41.39 -1.77
C THR A 247 -14.38 -40.08 -2.54
N TYR A 248 -15.32 -39.14 -2.44
CA TYR A 248 -15.31 -37.83 -3.11
C TYR A 248 -15.51 -36.65 -2.14
N GLU A 249 -15.35 -36.86 -0.82
CA GLU A 249 -15.50 -35.80 0.18
C GLU A 249 -14.18 -35.51 0.90
N TYR A 250 -13.81 -34.23 0.95
CA TYR A 250 -12.55 -33.75 1.51
C TYR A 250 -12.78 -32.60 2.50
N GLU A 251 -12.23 -32.77 3.70
CA GLU A 251 -12.13 -31.71 4.71
C GLU A 251 -10.78 -31.00 4.59
N LEU A 252 -10.82 -29.67 4.57
CA LEU A 252 -9.67 -28.82 4.34
C LEU A 252 -9.43 -27.93 5.56
N THR A 253 -8.17 -27.81 5.99
CA THR A 253 -7.73 -26.86 7.01
C THR A 253 -6.79 -25.86 6.36
N LEU A 254 -7.10 -24.57 6.45
CA LEU A 254 -6.23 -23.49 5.98
C LEU A 254 -5.17 -23.17 7.03
N ARG A 255 -4.03 -22.65 6.58
CA ARG A 255 -3.05 -22.07 7.47
C ARG A 255 -3.54 -20.70 7.91
N THR A 256 -3.38 -20.37 9.19
CA THR A 256 -3.50 -18.99 9.67
C THR A 256 -2.42 -18.12 9.03
N ASP A 257 -2.60 -16.80 9.03
CA ASP A 257 -1.53 -15.88 8.66
C ASP A 257 -0.26 -16.18 9.48
N LEU A 258 0.91 -16.19 8.83
CA LEU A 258 2.16 -16.51 9.51
C LEU A 258 2.41 -15.59 10.72
N TYR A 259 2.92 -16.19 11.80
CA TYR A 259 3.26 -15.51 13.07
C TYR A 259 2.05 -14.87 13.79
N THR A 260 0.84 -15.36 13.50
CA THR A 260 -0.39 -15.04 14.23
C THR A 260 -1.42 -16.16 14.10
N ASN A 261 -2.37 -16.25 15.03
CA ASN A 261 -3.50 -17.17 15.01
C ASN A 261 -4.84 -16.46 14.76
N ARG A 262 -4.80 -15.17 14.36
CA ARG A 262 -5.99 -14.29 14.37
C ARG A 262 -6.72 -14.16 13.04
N HIS A 263 -6.08 -14.52 11.94
CA HIS A 263 -6.59 -14.24 10.59
C HIS A 263 -6.46 -15.47 9.70
N THR A 264 -7.60 -15.95 9.21
CA THR A 264 -7.72 -17.10 8.28
C THR A 264 -8.93 -16.87 7.39
N GLN A 265 -8.71 -16.65 6.09
CA GLN A 265 -9.78 -16.45 5.11
C GLN A 265 -9.34 -16.76 3.68
N TRP A 266 -8.10 -16.38 3.32
CA TRP A 266 -7.52 -16.64 2.01
C TRP A 266 -7.23 -18.13 1.83
N PHE A 267 -7.64 -18.69 0.69
CA PHE A 267 -7.23 -20.00 0.23
C PHE A 267 -6.80 -19.91 -1.23
N TYR A 268 -5.76 -20.66 -1.57
CA TYR A 268 -5.31 -20.87 -2.94
C TYR A 268 -4.50 -22.17 -2.96
N PHE A 269 -4.98 -23.20 -3.65
CA PHE A 269 -4.34 -24.51 -3.66
C PHE A 269 -4.59 -25.25 -4.98
N ARG A 270 -3.67 -26.15 -5.30
CA ARG A 270 -3.74 -27.03 -6.47
C ARG A 270 -4.38 -28.36 -6.08
N VAL A 271 -5.12 -28.94 -7.01
CA VAL A 271 -5.72 -30.29 -6.96
C VAL A 271 -5.36 -31.03 -8.23
N GLN A 272 -4.91 -32.28 -8.12
CA GLN A 272 -4.59 -33.16 -9.24
C GLN A 272 -5.28 -34.54 -9.06
N ASN A 273 -5.16 -35.42 -10.06
CA ASN A 273 -5.81 -36.73 -10.10
C ASN A 273 -7.36 -36.62 -10.09
N THR A 274 -7.89 -35.62 -10.79
CA THR A 274 -9.33 -35.36 -10.89
C THR A 274 -10.04 -36.46 -11.68
N ARG A 275 -11.32 -36.70 -11.36
CA ARG A 275 -12.21 -37.59 -12.13
C ARG A 275 -13.37 -36.79 -12.70
N LYS A 276 -13.59 -36.91 -13.99
CA LYS A 276 -14.70 -36.28 -14.69
C LYS A 276 -16.03 -36.86 -14.21
N ASP A 277 -17.08 -36.05 -14.24
CA ASP A 277 -18.48 -36.43 -13.96
C ASP A 277 -18.76 -36.91 -12.51
N ALA A 278 -17.72 -37.11 -11.68
CA ALA A 278 -17.85 -37.33 -10.25
C ALA A 278 -18.11 -36.02 -9.50
N THR A 279 -19.01 -36.05 -8.52
CA THR A 279 -19.33 -34.88 -7.68
C THR A 279 -18.46 -34.90 -6.43
N TYR A 280 -17.50 -33.98 -6.37
CA TYR A 280 -16.63 -33.79 -5.22
C TYR A 280 -17.24 -32.77 -4.25
N ARG A 281 -17.05 -33.00 -2.95
CA ARG A 281 -17.39 -32.04 -1.89
C ARG A 281 -16.12 -31.60 -1.17
N PHE A 282 -15.94 -30.30 -1.05
CA PHE A 282 -14.87 -29.69 -0.26
C PHE A 282 -15.48 -28.95 0.93
N THR A 283 -14.87 -29.09 2.10
CA THR A 283 -15.30 -28.38 3.32
C THR A 283 -14.09 -27.78 4.01
N ILE A 284 -13.94 -26.46 3.95
CA ILE A 284 -12.96 -25.73 4.78
C ILE A 284 -13.54 -25.59 6.18
N VAL A 285 -12.81 -26.00 7.22
CA VAL A 285 -13.38 -26.16 8.58
C VAL A 285 -12.98 -25.09 9.61
N ASN A 286 -11.98 -24.24 9.30
CA ASN A 286 -11.31 -23.36 10.27
C ASN A 286 -11.30 -21.86 9.90
N LEU A 287 -12.32 -21.37 9.20
CA LEU A 287 -12.45 -19.93 8.89
C LEU A 287 -12.81 -19.14 10.15
N LEU A 288 -12.31 -17.90 10.27
CA LEU A 288 -12.48 -17.11 11.50
C LEU A 288 -13.56 -16.02 11.40
N LYS A 289 -14.05 -15.71 10.19
CA LYS A 289 -15.01 -14.62 10.00
C LYS A 289 -16.45 -15.06 10.25
N PRO A 290 -17.25 -14.34 11.05
CA PRO A 290 -18.63 -14.74 11.33
C PRO A 290 -19.61 -14.48 10.19
N LYS A 291 -19.24 -13.61 9.25
CA LYS A 291 -20.05 -13.27 8.06
C LYS A 291 -19.15 -13.33 6.84
N SER A 292 -19.68 -13.87 5.75
CA SER A 292 -18.94 -14.05 4.50
C SER A 292 -19.84 -13.84 3.30
N LEU A 293 -19.29 -13.39 2.18
CA LEU A 293 -20.05 -13.21 0.94
C LEU A 293 -20.55 -14.54 0.35
N TYR A 294 -20.01 -15.68 0.77
CA TYR A 294 -20.55 -17.00 0.42
C TYR A 294 -21.99 -17.20 0.90
N THR A 295 -22.44 -16.51 1.97
CA THR A 295 -23.85 -16.57 2.41
C THR A 295 -24.79 -15.77 1.50
N VAL A 296 -24.26 -14.92 0.62
CA VAL A 296 -25.02 -14.06 -0.29
C VAL A 296 -24.61 -14.31 -1.76
N GLY A 297 -24.25 -15.56 -2.06
CA GLY A 297 -24.12 -16.05 -3.43
C GLY A 297 -22.73 -15.97 -4.05
N MET A 298 -21.69 -15.58 -3.30
CA MET A 298 -20.32 -15.70 -3.81
C MET A 298 -19.96 -17.17 -4.08
N LYS A 299 -19.32 -17.45 -5.23
CA LYS A 299 -18.76 -18.76 -5.59
C LYS A 299 -17.23 -18.78 -5.46
N PRO A 300 -16.61 -19.92 -5.11
CA PRO A 300 -15.16 -20.07 -5.23
C PRO A 300 -14.73 -19.98 -6.69
N LEU A 301 -13.43 -19.74 -6.92
CA LEU A 301 -12.85 -19.78 -8.26
C LEU A 301 -12.24 -21.15 -8.54
N LEU A 302 -12.41 -21.62 -9.78
CA LEU A 302 -11.74 -22.78 -10.36
C LEU A 302 -10.90 -22.35 -11.55
N TYR A 303 -9.68 -22.85 -11.65
CA TYR A 303 -8.84 -22.82 -12.86
C TYR A 303 -8.54 -24.25 -13.28
N SER A 304 -8.79 -24.60 -14.54
CA SER A 304 -8.44 -25.90 -15.12
C SER A 304 -7.27 -25.69 -16.10
N GLN A 305 -6.17 -26.41 -15.89
CA GLN A 305 -5.00 -26.29 -16.76
C GLN A 305 -5.29 -26.85 -18.16
N MET A 306 -6.08 -27.91 -18.26
CA MET A 306 -6.54 -28.43 -19.56
C MET A 306 -7.42 -27.42 -20.31
N ASP A 307 -8.39 -26.77 -19.65
CA ASP A 307 -9.20 -25.72 -20.27
C ASP A 307 -8.36 -24.54 -20.75
N ALA A 308 -7.37 -24.11 -19.96
CA ALA A 308 -6.45 -23.04 -20.34
C ALA A 308 -5.63 -23.41 -21.59
N ASN A 309 -5.09 -24.63 -21.64
CA ASN A 309 -4.24 -25.06 -22.75
C ASN A 309 -5.01 -25.35 -24.04
N THR A 310 -6.23 -25.91 -23.93
CA THR A 310 -6.99 -26.39 -25.10
C THR A 310 -8.03 -25.39 -25.62
N ARG A 311 -8.62 -24.58 -24.73
CA ARG A 311 -9.72 -23.66 -25.04
C ARG A 311 -9.42 -22.20 -24.69
N ASN A 312 -8.24 -21.91 -24.14
CA ASN A 312 -7.86 -20.57 -23.67
C ASN A 312 -8.86 -20.00 -22.64
N ILE A 313 -9.37 -20.86 -21.75
CA ILE A 313 -10.28 -20.47 -20.66
C ILE A 313 -9.49 -20.42 -19.35
N GLY A 314 -9.55 -19.27 -18.67
CA GLY A 314 -8.88 -19.05 -17.39
C GLY A 314 -9.78 -19.29 -16.18
N TRP A 315 -9.61 -18.46 -15.14
CA TRP A 315 -10.38 -18.52 -13.90
C TRP A 315 -11.89 -18.32 -14.12
N ARG A 316 -12.70 -19.21 -13.55
CA ARG A 316 -14.17 -19.11 -13.55
C ARG A 316 -14.77 -19.34 -12.16
N ARG A 317 -15.96 -18.81 -11.92
CA ARG A 317 -16.75 -18.99 -10.70
C ARG A 317 -17.52 -20.30 -10.77
N GLU A 318 -17.12 -21.26 -9.95
CA GLU A 318 -17.69 -22.61 -10.00
C GLU A 318 -18.14 -23.06 -8.61
N GLY A 319 -19.11 -23.97 -8.54
CA GLY A 319 -19.54 -24.58 -7.30
C GLY A 319 -21.06 -24.56 -7.08
N ASN A 320 -21.54 -25.65 -6.47
CA ASN A 320 -22.93 -25.88 -6.09
C ASN A 320 -23.03 -26.20 -4.59
N GLU A 321 -24.25 -26.26 -4.05
CA GLU A 321 -24.53 -26.56 -2.64
C GLU A 321 -23.66 -25.73 -1.66
N ILE A 322 -23.44 -24.46 -2.00
CA ILE A 322 -22.52 -23.59 -1.26
C ILE A 322 -23.16 -23.20 0.06
N LYS A 323 -22.47 -23.46 1.17
CA LYS A 323 -22.93 -23.07 2.50
C LYS A 323 -21.78 -22.60 3.38
N TYR A 324 -22.03 -21.48 4.06
CA TYR A 324 -21.14 -20.92 5.06
C TYR A 324 -21.83 -20.89 6.42
N CYS A 325 -21.32 -21.63 7.39
CA CYS A 325 -21.98 -21.79 8.69
C CYS A 325 -20.96 -21.83 9.83
N LYS A 326 -21.44 -21.65 11.07
CA LYS A 326 -20.60 -21.81 12.26
C LYS A 326 -20.22 -23.29 12.41
N ASN A 327 -18.97 -23.57 12.77
CA ASN A 327 -18.52 -24.90 13.16
C ASN A 327 -19.03 -25.19 14.59
N ASN A 328 -19.71 -26.32 14.78
CA ASN A 328 -20.32 -26.69 16.07
C ASN A 328 -19.37 -27.47 16.98
N MET A 329 -18.10 -27.64 16.59
CA MET A 329 -17.05 -28.15 17.48
C MET A 329 -16.77 -27.09 18.56
N ASP A 330 -17.45 -27.21 19.70
CA ASP A 330 -17.35 -26.28 20.83
C ASP A 330 -16.24 -26.74 21.79
N ASP A 331 -15.03 -26.23 21.59
CA ASP A 331 -13.86 -26.49 22.45
C ASP A 331 -13.58 -25.36 23.46
N GLY A 332 -14.52 -24.40 23.59
CA GLY A 332 -14.36 -23.21 24.43
C GLY A 332 -13.41 -22.14 23.86
N GLN A 333 -12.85 -22.35 22.66
CA GLN A 333 -12.06 -21.34 21.94
C GLN A 333 -12.93 -20.52 21.00
N GLN A 334 -12.32 -19.53 20.32
CA GLN A 334 -13.02 -18.69 19.34
C GLN A 334 -13.72 -19.56 18.30
N PRO A 335 -15.02 -19.35 18.00
CA PRO A 335 -15.74 -20.23 17.11
C PRO A 335 -15.18 -20.17 15.69
N PHE A 336 -14.88 -21.33 15.13
CA PHE A 336 -14.58 -21.48 13.71
C PHE A 336 -15.86 -21.46 12.87
N TYR A 337 -15.67 -21.22 11.58
CA TYR A 337 -16.70 -21.24 10.56
C TYR A 337 -16.27 -22.16 9.42
N CYS A 338 -17.25 -22.72 8.75
CA CYS A 338 -17.07 -23.69 7.68
C CYS A 338 -17.58 -23.13 6.37
N LEU A 339 -16.86 -23.40 5.28
CA LEU A 339 -17.30 -23.19 3.91
C LEU A 339 -17.33 -24.56 3.22
N THR A 340 -18.51 -24.99 2.79
CA THR A 340 -18.67 -26.22 1.99
C THR A 340 -19.23 -25.90 0.62
N TRP A 341 -18.79 -26.63 -0.40
CA TRP A 341 -19.31 -26.58 -1.76
C TRP A 341 -19.07 -27.91 -2.48
N THR A 342 -19.88 -28.16 -3.52
CA THR A 342 -19.70 -29.28 -4.44
C THR A 342 -19.28 -28.82 -5.83
N ILE A 343 -18.57 -29.68 -6.55
CA ILE A 343 -18.08 -29.42 -7.90
C ILE A 343 -17.95 -30.72 -8.70
N GLN A 344 -18.04 -30.60 -10.03
CA GLN A 344 -17.67 -31.64 -10.98
C GLN A 344 -16.50 -31.13 -11.81
N PHE A 345 -15.43 -31.92 -11.91
CA PHE A 345 -14.27 -31.53 -12.72
C PHE A 345 -14.57 -31.72 -14.21
N PRO A 346 -14.06 -30.83 -15.08
CA PRO A 346 -14.32 -30.89 -16.52
C PRO A 346 -13.62 -32.06 -17.23
N TYR A 347 -12.54 -32.60 -16.66
CA TYR A 347 -11.72 -33.66 -17.26
C TYR A 347 -11.18 -34.62 -16.19
N ASP A 348 -10.81 -35.82 -16.65
CA ASP A 348 -10.00 -36.77 -15.88
C ASP A 348 -8.53 -36.34 -15.89
N GLN A 349 -7.83 -36.59 -14.79
CA GLN A 349 -6.38 -36.35 -14.65
C GLN A 349 -5.95 -34.89 -14.92
N ASP A 350 -6.86 -33.94 -14.74
CA ASP A 350 -6.56 -32.51 -14.84
C ASP A 350 -5.82 -32.01 -13.60
N THR A 351 -5.05 -30.94 -13.79
CA THR A 351 -4.51 -30.10 -12.73
C THR A 351 -5.38 -28.87 -12.60
N CYS A 352 -6.15 -28.83 -11.50
CA CYS A 352 -7.05 -27.73 -11.18
C CYS A 352 -6.49 -26.88 -10.04
N PHE A 353 -6.92 -25.62 -9.95
CA PHE A 353 -6.65 -24.75 -8.81
C PHE A 353 -7.93 -24.15 -8.27
N PHE A 354 -8.01 -24.02 -6.95
CA PHE A 354 -9.08 -23.32 -6.27
C PHE A 354 -8.54 -22.07 -5.60
N ALA A 355 -9.28 -20.96 -5.66
CA ALA A 355 -8.92 -19.72 -4.97
C ALA A 355 -10.12 -19.01 -4.36
N HIS A 356 -9.88 -18.26 -3.28
CA HIS A 356 -10.88 -17.38 -2.67
C HIS A 356 -11.31 -16.27 -3.65
N PHE A 357 -10.36 -15.74 -4.41
CA PHE A 357 -10.53 -14.70 -5.43
C PHE A 357 -9.34 -14.72 -6.39
N TYR A 358 -9.40 -13.98 -7.51
CA TYR A 358 -8.38 -14.04 -8.57
C TYR A 358 -7.00 -13.74 -7.99
N PRO A 359 -6.06 -14.70 -7.97
CA PRO A 359 -4.72 -14.44 -7.47
C PRO A 359 -4.03 -13.34 -8.27
N TYR A 360 -3.18 -12.57 -7.60
CA TYR A 360 -2.26 -11.61 -8.22
C TYR A 360 -0.98 -11.67 -7.41
N THR A 361 0.03 -12.32 -7.97
CA THR A 361 1.29 -12.64 -7.30
C THR A 361 2.24 -11.43 -7.29
N TYR A 362 3.25 -11.46 -6.42
CA TYR A 362 4.38 -10.53 -6.51
C TYR A 362 5.17 -10.74 -7.80
N THR A 363 5.29 -11.98 -8.28
CA THR A 363 5.88 -12.26 -9.60
C THR A 363 5.09 -11.60 -10.74
N ASP A 364 3.76 -11.65 -10.73
CA ASP A 364 2.91 -10.96 -11.73
C ASP A 364 3.20 -9.45 -11.74
N LEU A 365 3.31 -8.84 -10.55
CA LEU A 365 3.71 -7.44 -10.42
C LEU A 365 5.08 -7.18 -11.04
N GLN A 366 6.07 -8.02 -10.71
CA GLN A 366 7.44 -7.85 -11.20
C GLN A 366 7.52 -7.96 -12.73
N CYS A 367 6.83 -8.93 -13.32
CA CYS A 367 6.71 -9.09 -14.77
C CYS A 367 6.05 -7.86 -15.40
N TYR A 368 4.95 -7.37 -14.82
CA TYR A 368 4.27 -6.15 -15.28
C TYR A 368 5.22 -4.95 -15.27
N LEU A 369 5.87 -4.68 -14.14
CA LEU A 369 6.78 -3.53 -13.99
C LEU A 369 8.02 -3.62 -14.88
N LEU A 370 8.52 -4.84 -15.13
CA LEU A 370 9.61 -5.05 -16.07
C LEU A 370 9.17 -4.70 -17.50
N SER A 371 7.94 -5.07 -17.89
CA SER A 371 7.42 -4.70 -19.21
C SER A 371 7.32 -3.18 -19.39
N VAL A 372 6.86 -2.45 -18.35
CA VAL A 372 6.80 -0.98 -18.34
C VAL A 372 8.20 -0.37 -18.41
N ALA A 373 9.17 -0.90 -17.65
CA ALA A 373 10.55 -0.41 -17.67
C ALA A 373 11.25 -0.65 -19.02
N ASN A 374 10.93 -1.75 -19.70
CA ASN A 374 11.49 -2.10 -21.01
C ASN A 374 10.76 -1.43 -22.19
N ASN A 375 9.57 -0.86 -21.97
CA ASN A 375 8.84 -0.14 -23.01
C ASN A 375 9.49 1.24 -23.24
N PRO A 376 10.00 1.54 -24.46
CA PRO A 376 10.75 2.77 -24.75
C PRO A 376 9.89 4.04 -24.69
N ILE A 377 8.56 3.92 -24.79
CA ILE A 377 7.63 5.03 -24.67
C ILE A 377 7.28 5.24 -23.19
N GLN A 378 6.82 4.19 -22.51
CA GLN A 378 6.35 4.30 -21.12
C GLN A 378 7.46 4.68 -20.15
N SER A 379 8.68 4.16 -20.34
CA SER A 379 9.84 4.46 -19.49
C SER A 379 10.26 5.94 -19.51
N GLN A 380 9.79 6.74 -20.47
CA GLN A 380 10.06 8.17 -20.53
C GLN A 380 9.32 8.93 -19.42
N PHE A 381 8.04 8.59 -19.20
CA PHE A 381 7.16 9.26 -18.24
C PHE A 381 6.83 8.41 -17.00
N CYS A 382 7.23 7.14 -16.94
CA CYS A 382 7.10 6.27 -15.77
C CYS A 382 8.48 5.87 -15.22
N LYS A 383 8.86 6.42 -14.07
CA LYS A 383 10.11 6.09 -13.39
C LYS A 383 9.85 5.11 -12.25
N LEU A 384 10.46 3.94 -12.33
CA LEU A 384 10.42 2.92 -11.29
C LEU A 384 11.55 3.12 -10.29
N GLN A 385 11.20 3.14 -9.00
CA GLN A 385 12.14 3.28 -7.89
C GLN A 385 11.87 2.21 -6.83
N THR A 386 12.90 1.86 -6.06
CA THR A 386 12.71 1.11 -4.81
C THR A 386 12.36 2.09 -3.69
N LEU A 387 11.18 1.93 -3.07
CA LEU A 387 10.82 2.69 -1.87
C LEU A 387 11.64 2.19 -0.67
N CYS A 388 11.59 0.88 -0.45
CA CYS A 388 12.29 0.17 0.61
C CYS A 388 12.32 -1.33 0.33
N ARG A 389 12.97 -2.06 1.24
CA ARG A 389 12.88 -3.51 1.35
C ARG A 389 11.84 -3.87 2.43
N SER A 390 11.07 -4.92 2.19
CA SER A 390 10.15 -5.51 3.18
C SER A 390 10.94 -6.30 4.25
N LEU A 391 10.24 -6.97 5.18
CA LEU A 391 10.90 -7.76 6.23
C LEU A 391 11.67 -8.95 5.65
N ALA A 392 11.12 -9.62 4.64
CA ALA A 392 11.82 -10.67 3.91
C ALA A 392 12.79 -10.13 2.83
N GLY A 393 13.05 -8.82 2.77
CA GLY A 393 13.97 -8.25 1.78
C GLY A 393 13.42 -8.19 0.36
N ASN A 394 12.12 -8.39 0.15
CA ASN A 394 11.47 -8.17 -1.14
C ASN A 394 11.36 -6.67 -1.42
N THR A 395 11.46 -6.28 -2.69
CA THR A 395 11.43 -4.87 -3.11
C THR A 395 10.00 -4.34 -3.02
N VAL A 396 9.80 -3.23 -2.30
CA VAL A 396 8.56 -2.43 -2.37
C VAL A 396 8.77 -1.33 -3.39
N TYR A 397 8.06 -1.41 -4.52
CA TYR A 397 8.23 -0.49 -5.65
C TYR A 397 7.45 0.82 -5.45
N LEU A 398 8.02 1.92 -5.94
CA LEU A 398 7.39 3.23 -6.10
C LEU A 398 7.51 3.63 -7.57
N LEU A 399 6.37 3.88 -8.22
CA LEU A 399 6.33 4.44 -9.56
C LEU A 399 6.06 5.94 -9.46
N THR A 400 6.83 6.72 -10.21
CA THR A 400 6.55 8.14 -10.45
C THR A 400 6.11 8.29 -11.89
N ILE A 401 4.83 8.64 -12.12
CA ILE A 401 4.26 8.75 -13.46
C ILE A 401 3.88 10.22 -13.71
N THR A 402 4.53 10.85 -14.68
CA THR A 402 4.27 12.23 -15.10
C THR A 402 5.00 12.52 -16.42
N ASN A 403 4.42 13.36 -17.26
CA ASN A 403 5.14 13.88 -18.42
C ASN A 403 6.19 14.91 -17.95
N PRO A 404 7.40 14.94 -18.55
CA PRO A 404 8.37 16.00 -18.30
C PRO A 404 7.74 17.38 -18.56
N SER A 405 8.02 18.35 -17.69
CA SER A 405 7.58 19.74 -17.89
C SER A 405 8.64 20.52 -18.67
N GLN A 406 8.24 21.54 -19.44
CA GLN A 406 9.18 22.35 -20.22
C GLN A 406 9.96 23.29 -19.30
N THR A 407 9.32 23.77 -18.23
CA THR A 407 9.93 24.67 -17.26
C THR A 407 9.90 24.10 -15.83
N PRO A 408 10.88 24.45 -14.96
CA PRO A 408 10.82 24.13 -13.53
C PRO A 408 9.57 24.66 -12.82
N GLN A 409 9.03 25.79 -13.30
CA GLN A 409 7.82 26.43 -12.78
C GLN A 409 6.59 25.55 -13.04
N GLU A 410 6.41 25.05 -14.26
CA GLU A 410 5.36 24.07 -14.58
C GLU A 410 5.53 22.80 -13.74
N ALA A 411 6.76 22.29 -13.61
CA ALA A 411 7.04 21.09 -12.82
C ALA A 411 6.68 21.27 -11.33
N ALA A 412 6.83 22.48 -10.80
CA ALA A 412 6.46 22.83 -9.43
C ALA A 412 4.94 23.07 -9.26
N ALA A 413 4.25 23.49 -10.32
CA ALA A 413 2.80 23.73 -10.31
C ALA A 413 1.97 22.43 -10.30
N LYS A 414 2.48 21.33 -10.87
CA LYS A 414 1.77 20.04 -10.89
C LYS A 414 1.44 19.56 -9.48
N LYS A 415 0.16 19.28 -9.24
CA LYS A 415 -0.30 18.62 -8.00
C LYS A 415 0.09 17.14 -8.02
N ALA A 416 0.08 16.51 -6.85
CA ALA A 416 0.33 15.09 -6.73
C ALA A 416 -0.94 14.28 -6.45
N VAL A 417 -0.98 13.07 -6.99
CA VAL A 417 -1.95 12.02 -6.63
C VAL A 417 -1.16 10.81 -6.13
N VAL A 418 -1.52 10.29 -4.97
CA VAL A 418 -0.85 9.14 -4.35
C VAL A 418 -1.80 7.95 -4.31
N LEU A 419 -1.40 6.84 -4.91
CA LEU A 419 -2.19 5.61 -4.90
C LEU A 419 -1.37 4.48 -4.28
N SER A 420 -1.98 3.69 -3.42
CA SER A 420 -1.39 2.47 -2.89
C SER A 420 -2.35 1.30 -3.00
N ALA A 421 -1.81 0.09 -3.02
CA ALA A 421 -2.62 -1.12 -3.01
C ALA A 421 -1.96 -2.22 -2.17
N ARG A 422 -2.79 -3.20 -1.80
CA ARG A 422 -2.36 -4.48 -1.25
C ARG A 422 -1.52 -4.38 0.03
N VAL A 423 -2.00 -3.54 0.95
CA VAL A 423 -1.50 -3.53 2.34
C VAL A 423 -1.96 -4.77 3.11
N HIS A 424 -3.17 -5.26 2.83
CA HIS A 424 -3.60 -6.59 3.25
C HIS A 424 -3.35 -7.59 2.10
N PRO A 425 -2.57 -8.66 2.36
CA PRO A 425 -2.05 -9.55 1.33
C PRO A 425 -3.07 -10.51 0.73
N GLY A 426 -4.30 -10.63 1.24
CA GLY A 426 -5.38 -11.46 0.69
C GLY A 426 -6.38 -10.72 -0.20
N GLU A 427 -6.27 -9.39 -0.30
CA GLU A 427 -7.20 -8.51 -1.02
C GLU A 427 -6.75 -8.24 -2.48
N SER A 428 -6.76 -9.27 -3.32
CA SER A 428 -6.23 -9.20 -4.70
C SER A 428 -7.03 -8.36 -5.65
N ASN A 429 -8.30 -8.13 -5.35
CA ASN A 429 -9.11 -7.12 -6.01
C ASN A 429 -8.38 -5.76 -6.06
N GLY A 430 -7.69 -5.34 -5.00
CA GLY A 430 -6.95 -4.07 -4.98
C GLY A 430 -5.78 -4.04 -5.95
N SER A 431 -5.13 -5.19 -6.17
CA SER A 431 -4.06 -5.34 -7.18
C SER A 431 -4.61 -5.26 -8.61
N TRP A 432 -5.78 -5.83 -8.88
CA TRP A 432 -6.43 -5.75 -10.19
C TRP A 432 -6.95 -4.35 -10.52
N VAL A 433 -7.52 -3.64 -9.54
CA VAL A 433 -7.88 -2.21 -9.68
C VAL A 433 -6.62 -1.38 -9.96
N MET A 434 -5.53 -1.63 -9.23
CA MET A 434 -4.25 -0.98 -9.47
C MET A 434 -3.71 -1.26 -10.88
N LYS A 435 -3.81 -2.51 -11.36
CA LYS A 435 -3.40 -2.87 -12.71
C LYS A 435 -4.19 -2.09 -13.75
N GLY A 436 -5.52 -1.99 -13.62
CA GLY A 436 -6.36 -1.22 -14.54
C GLY A 436 -6.04 0.28 -14.54
N PHE A 437 -5.76 0.86 -13.37
CA PHE A 437 -5.25 2.23 -13.26
C PHE A 437 -3.93 2.39 -14.03
N LEU A 438 -2.97 1.48 -13.83
CA LEU A 438 -1.66 1.53 -14.48
C LEU A 438 -1.79 1.33 -16.00
N ASP A 439 -2.62 0.39 -16.45
CA ASP A 439 -2.88 0.12 -17.87
C ASP A 439 -3.40 1.38 -18.57
N PHE A 440 -4.34 2.13 -17.94
CA PHE A 440 -4.85 3.37 -18.50
C PHE A 440 -3.85 4.52 -18.45
N ILE A 441 -3.28 4.83 -17.27
CA ILE A 441 -2.40 6.01 -17.11
C ILE A 441 -1.09 5.88 -17.89
N LEU A 442 -0.68 4.65 -18.24
CA LEU A 442 0.48 4.37 -19.09
C LEU A 442 0.13 4.19 -20.58
N SER A 443 -1.15 4.30 -20.94
CA SER A 443 -1.60 4.23 -22.32
C SER A 443 -1.27 5.51 -23.12
N ASN A 444 -1.51 5.42 -24.42
CA ASN A 444 -1.44 6.54 -25.36
C ASN A 444 -2.73 7.37 -25.42
N SER A 445 -3.75 7.07 -24.61
CA SER A 445 -5.00 7.85 -24.59
C SER A 445 -4.71 9.35 -24.36
N PRO A 446 -5.36 10.27 -25.10
CA PRO A 446 -5.25 11.70 -24.87
C PRO A 446 -5.57 12.10 -23.41
N ASP A 447 -6.56 11.45 -22.81
CA ASP A 447 -6.97 11.67 -21.42
C ASP A 447 -5.87 11.24 -20.43
N ALA A 448 -5.19 10.12 -20.71
CA ALA A 448 -4.04 9.69 -19.92
C ALA A 448 -2.85 10.67 -20.07
N GLN A 449 -2.63 11.21 -21.27
CA GLN A 449 -1.60 12.24 -21.51
C GLN A 449 -1.91 13.50 -20.70
N LEU A 450 -3.15 14.01 -20.77
CA LEU A 450 -3.61 15.18 -20.04
C LEU A 450 -3.43 15.02 -18.52
N LEU A 451 -3.80 13.85 -17.97
CA LEU A 451 -3.55 13.55 -16.55
C LEU A 451 -2.06 13.59 -16.20
N ARG A 452 -1.18 13.05 -17.05
CA ARG A 452 0.28 13.10 -16.84
C ARG A 452 0.86 14.52 -17.00
N ASP A 453 0.20 15.39 -17.75
CA ASP A 453 0.56 16.80 -17.88
C ASP A 453 0.15 17.61 -16.64
N ILE A 454 -0.99 17.30 -16.02
CA ILE A 454 -1.51 18.03 -14.85
C ILE A 454 -0.90 17.51 -13.53
N PHE A 455 -0.66 16.20 -13.43
CA PHE A 455 -0.31 15.55 -12.16
C PHE A 455 1.06 14.88 -12.15
N VAL A 456 1.58 14.73 -10.93
CA VAL A 456 2.61 13.75 -10.59
C VAL A 456 1.96 12.62 -9.80
N PHE A 457 1.87 11.44 -10.40
CA PHE A 457 1.38 10.25 -9.72
C PHE A 457 2.51 9.57 -8.96
N LYS A 458 2.28 9.24 -7.68
CA LYS A 458 3.14 8.39 -6.85
C LYS A 458 2.38 7.11 -6.52
N VAL A 459 2.79 6.00 -7.13
CA VAL A 459 2.03 4.75 -7.08
C VAL A 459 2.81 3.66 -6.37
N LEU A 460 2.21 3.04 -5.36
CA LEU A 460 2.74 1.92 -4.59
C LEU A 460 1.88 0.67 -4.85
N PRO A 461 2.19 -0.12 -5.88
CA PRO A 461 1.27 -1.15 -6.37
C PRO A 461 1.10 -2.35 -5.42
N MET A 462 2.05 -2.56 -4.50
CA MET A 462 1.95 -3.61 -3.50
C MET A 462 2.74 -3.24 -2.24
N LEU A 463 2.04 -2.92 -1.16
CA LEU A 463 2.63 -2.54 0.13
C LEU A 463 3.10 -3.74 0.97
N ASN A 464 2.50 -4.92 0.79
CA ASN A 464 2.81 -6.11 1.57
C ASN A 464 3.21 -7.31 0.69
N PRO A 465 4.32 -7.23 -0.06
CA PRO A 465 4.76 -8.31 -0.92
C PRO A 465 5.04 -9.60 -0.14
N ASP A 466 5.58 -9.50 1.08
CA ASP A 466 5.89 -10.69 1.87
C ASP A 466 4.65 -11.50 2.25
N GLY A 467 3.60 -10.82 2.69
CA GLY A 467 2.33 -11.46 3.00
C GLY A 467 1.68 -12.10 1.76
N VAL A 468 1.81 -11.44 0.59
CA VAL A 468 1.30 -11.96 -0.68
C VAL A 468 2.03 -13.25 -1.05
N ILE A 469 3.36 -13.22 -1.03
CA ILE A 469 4.22 -14.36 -1.37
C ILE A 469 3.82 -15.58 -0.56
N VAL A 470 3.72 -15.44 0.77
CA VAL A 470 3.42 -16.59 1.64
C VAL A 470 1.96 -17.02 1.64
N GLY A 471 1.03 -16.25 1.06
CA GLY A 471 -0.41 -16.57 1.08
C GLY A 471 -1.13 -16.18 2.39
N ASN A 472 -0.71 -15.10 3.03
CA ASN A 472 -1.46 -14.48 4.14
C ASN A 472 -2.70 -13.74 3.61
N TYR A 473 -3.70 -13.55 4.48
CA TYR A 473 -4.89 -12.77 4.21
C TYR A 473 -4.75 -11.30 4.65
N ARG A 474 -4.25 -11.03 5.86
CA ARG A 474 -4.33 -9.70 6.49
C ARG A 474 -3.00 -9.13 6.98
N CYS A 475 -2.10 -9.97 7.46
CA CYS A 475 -0.89 -9.57 8.17
C CYS A 475 0.37 -9.60 7.30
N SER A 476 1.33 -8.73 7.64
CA SER A 476 2.73 -8.87 7.22
C SER A 476 3.45 -9.97 8.02
N LEU A 477 4.72 -10.27 7.69
CA LEU A 477 5.55 -11.20 8.47
C LEU A 477 5.88 -10.72 9.90
N ALA A 478 5.52 -9.48 10.28
CA ALA A 478 5.50 -9.06 11.68
C ALA A 478 4.33 -9.69 12.47
N GLY A 479 3.47 -10.49 11.82
CA GLY A 479 2.24 -11.05 12.40
C GLY A 479 1.20 -9.97 12.73
N ARG A 480 1.23 -8.83 12.02
CA ARG A 480 0.41 -7.65 12.30
C ARG A 480 -0.16 -7.01 11.04
N ASP A 481 -1.35 -6.43 11.20
CA ASP A 481 -2.06 -5.63 10.20
C ASP A 481 -1.35 -4.29 9.96
N LEU A 482 -0.68 -4.18 8.80
CA LEU A 482 0.05 -2.98 8.39
C LEU A 482 -0.83 -1.71 8.36
N ASN A 483 -2.11 -1.85 8.05
CA ASN A 483 -3.09 -0.75 8.02
C ASN A 483 -3.58 -0.36 9.43
N ARG A 484 -2.92 -0.79 10.51
CA ARG A 484 -3.04 -0.21 11.85
C ARG A 484 -1.78 0.53 12.30
N HIS A 485 -0.71 0.43 11.52
CA HIS A 485 0.63 0.88 11.90
C HIS A 485 1.13 2.10 11.09
N TYR A 486 0.27 2.87 10.41
CA TYR A 486 0.71 4.11 9.75
C TYR A 486 1.25 5.16 10.71
N LYS A 487 0.92 5.09 12.00
CA LYS A 487 1.52 5.94 13.05
C LYS A 487 2.86 5.42 13.58
N THR A 488 3.33 4.25 13.16
CA THR A 488 4.49 3.56 13.75
C THR A 488 5.76 4.40 13.75
N ILE A 489 6.57 4.20 14.78
CA ILE A 489 7.93 4.72 14.89
C ILE A 489 8.97 3.63 14.62
N LEU A 490 8.55 2.37 14.57
CA LEU A 490 9.37 1.18 14.38
C LEU A 490 9.62 0.97 12.89
N LYS A 491 10.65 1.65 12.39
CA LYS A 491 11.07 1.61 10.98
C LYS A 491 11.42 0.18 10.53
N GLU A 492 12.20 -0.53 11.33
CA GLU A 492 12.73 -1.85 10.93
C GLU A 492 11.64 -2.95 10.98
N SER A 493 10.63 -2.82 11.85
CA SER A 493 9.52 -3.79 11.95
C SER A 493 8.40 -3.54 10.95
N PHE A 494 8.20 -2.28 10.53
CA PHE A 494 7.14 -1.88 9.60
C PHE A 494 7.70 -1.00 8.48
N PRO A 495 8.70 -1.47 7.72
CA PRO A 495 9.43 -0.65 6.76
C PRO A 495 8.50 -0.07 5.69
N CYS A 496 7.65 -0.90 5.07
CA CYS A 496 6.77 -0.50 3.97
C CYS A 496 5.93 0.74 4.32
N ILE A 497 5.31 0.71 5.49
CA ILE A 497 4.41 1.77 5.95
C ILE A 497 5.18 3.00 6.47
N TRP A 498 6.30 2.78 7.16
CA TRP A 498 7.13 3.88 7.65
C TRP A 498 7.71 4.72 6.50
N TYR A 499 8.24 4.05 5.47
CA TYR A 499 8.79 4.72 4.28
C TYR A 499 7.69 5.35 3.43
N THR A 500 6.53 4.70 3.26
CA THR A 500 5.37 5.28 2.55
C THR A 500 4.94 6.60 3.19
N ARG A 501 4.72 6.61 4.51
CA ARG A 501 4.36 7.85 5.24
C ARG A 501 5.41 8.94 5.07
N ASN A 502 6.70 8.60 5.16
CA ASN A 502 7.75 9.59 5.04
C ASN A 502 7.93 10.12 3.61
N MET A 503 7.69 9.30 2.59
CA MET A 503 7.64 9.72 1.19
C MET A 503 6.52 10.74 1.00
N ILE A 504 5.31 10.44 1.46
CA ILE A 504 4.15 11.36 1.37
C ILE A 504 4.40 12.64 2.16
N LYS A 505 5.04 12.53 3.33
CA LYS A 505 5.42 13.71 4.12
C LYS A 505 6.35 14.65 3.33
N ARG A 506 7.37 14.10 2.66
CA ARG A 506 8.28 14.89 1.81
C ARG A 506 7.53 15.49 0.61
N LEU A 507 6.64 14.72 -0.01
CA LEU A 507 5.82 15.18 -1.12
C LEU A 507 4.94 16.38 -0.73
N LEU A 508 4.32 16.35 0.45
CA LEU A 508 3.55 17.46 1.02
C LEU A 508 4.40 18.71 1.33
N GLU A 509 5.70 18.53 1.58
CA GLU A 509 6.64 19.65 1.75
C GLU A 509 7.05 20.28 0.40
N GLU A 510 6.86 19.56 -0.71
CA GLU A 510 7.25 19.97 -2.06
C GLU A 510 6.09 20.56 -2.87
N ARG A 511 4.90 19.98 -2.77
CA ARG A 511 3.72 20.33 -3.57
C ARG A 511 2.41 19.94 -2.88
N GLU A 512 1.29 20.43 -3.40
CA GLU A 512 -0.04 19.99 -2.98
C GLU A 512 -0.27 18.53 -3.38
N VAL A 513 -0.77 17.71 -2.45
CA VAL A 513 -1.26 16.36 -2.74
C VAL A 513 -2.78 16.43 -2.78
N LEU A 514 -3.35 16.32 -3.97
CA LEU A 514 -4.78 16.44 -4.21
C LEU A 514 -5.56 15.28 -3.59
N LEU A 515 -5.05 14.06 -3.79
CA LEU A 515 -5.74 12.82 -3.44
C LEU A 515 -4.77 11.73 -2.98
N TYR A 516 -5.15 11.03 -1.92
CA TYR A 516 -4.57 9.75 -1.51
C TYR A 516 -5.66 8.68 -1.56
N CYS A 517 -5.42 7.55 -2.23
CA CYS A 517 -6.34 6.42 -2.20
C CYS A 517 -5.58 5.10 -2.01
N ASP A 518 -6.01 4.33 -1.00
CA ASP A 518 -5.50 3.00 -0.72
C ASP A 518 -6.51 1.95 -1.18
N PHE A 519 -6.16 1.10 -2.14
CA PHE A 519 -7.03 0.06 -2.72
C PHE A 519 -7.00 -1.23 -1.88
N HIS A 520 -8.17 -1.61 -1.38
CA HIS A 520 -8.47 -2.70 -0.43
C HIS A 520 -9.60 -3.58 -0.96
N GLY A 521 -9.83 -4.71 -0.29
CA GLY A 521 -10.91 -5.65 -0.56
C GLY A 521 -11.89 -5.82 0.59
N HIS A 522 -13.19 -5.88 0.25
CA HIS A 522 -14.24 -5.97 1.25
C HIS A 522 -14.94 -7.33 1.28
N SER A 523 -14.80 -8.06 2.38
CA SER A 523 -15.26 -9.46 2.49
C SER A 523 -16.72 -9.67 2.92
N ARG A 524 -17.49 -8.59 3.11
CA ARG A 524 -18.87 -8.66 3.67
C ARG A 524 -19.94 -7.84 2.94
N LYS A 525 -19.54 -6.99 1.99
CA LYS A 525 -20.44 -6.13 1.23
C LYS A 525 -20.11 -6.32 -0.24
N ASN A 526 -21.15 -6.31 -1.07
CA ASN A 526 -21.04 -6.24 -2.51
C ASN A 526 -20.71 -4.81 -2.96
N ASN A 527 -20.41 -4.66 -4.26
CA ASN A 527 -20.01 -3.41 -4.90
C ASN A 527 -18.64 -2.90 -4.47
N THR A 528 -18.21 -1.80 -5.08
CA THR A 528 -17.05 -1.00 -4.67
C THR A 528 -17.53 0.29 -4.01
N PHE A 529 -16.84 0.77 -2.99
CA PHE A 529 -17.16 2.04 -2.32
C PHE A 529 -15.93 2.66 -1.68
N LEU A 530 -16.04 3.91 -1.23
CA LEU A 530 -14.95 4.64 -0.58
C LEU A 530 -15.27 4.91 0.88
N TYR A 531 -14.31 4.64 1.75
CA TYR A 531 -14.27 5.26 3.05
C TYR A 531 -13.42 6.53 3.02
N GLY A 532 -13.92 7.62 3.60
CA GLY A 532 -13.25 8.92 3.68
C GLY A 532 -13.01 9.38 5.12
N CYS A 533 -12.83 10.69 5.32
CA CYS A 533 -12.69 11.33 6.62
C CYS A 533 -13.49 12.63 6.63
N ASN A 534 -14.49 12.74 7.51
CA ASN A 534 -15.28 13.96 7.67
C ASN A 534 -14.39 15.13 8.10
N ASN A 535 -14.60 16.29 7.47
CA ASN A 535 -13.94 17.52 7.85
C ASN A 535 -14.87 18.39 8.73
N ASN A 536 -14.33 18.90 9.84
CA ASN A 536 -15.07 19.84 10.70
C ASN A 536 -14.97 21.29 10.20
N ASN A 537 -14.11 21.56 9.21
CA ASN A 537 -13.96 22.89 8.64
C ASN A 537 -15.12 23.20 7.69
N ARG A 538 -15.98 24.14 8.08
CA ARG A 538 -17.14 24.60 7.29
C ARG A 538 -16.78 25.04 5.88
N LYS A 539 -15.57 25.56 5.65
CA LYS A 539 -15.11 25.97 4.31
C LYS A 539 -15.10 24.82 3.31
N TYR A 540 -14.87 23.59 3.77
CA TYR A 540 -14.77 22.40 2.92
C TYR A 540 -15.90 21.42 3.20
N TRP A 541 -17.04 21.91 3.71
CA TRP A 541 -18.16 21.06 4.07
C TRP A 541 -18.64 20.24 2.87
N LEU A 542 -18.63 18.91 3.02
CA LEU A 542 -18.97 17.90 2.00
C LEU A 542 -17.99 17.77 0.82
N HIS A 543 -16.90 18.53 0.77
CA HIS A 543 -15.94 18.45 -0.35
C HIS A 543 -15.33 17.05 -0.48
N GLU A 544 -15.06 16.38 0.65
CA GLU A 544 -14.53 15.01 0.67
C GLU A 544 -15.48 13.98 0.04
N ARG A 545 -16.77 14.30 -0.13
CA ARG A 545 -17.79 13.40 -0.71
C ARG A 545 -17.98 13.59 -2.21
N VAL A 546 -17.48 14.69 -2.79
CA VAL A 546 -17.67 15.01 -4.22
C VAL A 546 -17.02 13.97 -5.12
N PHE A 547 -15.75 13.63 -4.88
CA PHE A 547 -15.05 12.63 -5.70
C PHE A 547 -15.74 11.24 -5.65
N PRO A 548 -16.11 10.68 -4.48
CA PRO A 548 -16.91 9.46 -4.42
C PRO A 548 -18.25 9.52 -5.16
N LEU A 549 -18.94 10.66 -5.13
CA LEU A 549 -20.20 10.82 -5.87
C LEU A 549 -19.96 10.81 -7.38
N MET A 550 -18.96 11.55 -7.87
CA MET A 550 -18.58 11.53 -9.29
C MET A 550 -18.20 10.12 -9.75
N LEU A 551 -17.40 9.39 -8.96
CA LEU A 551 -17.02 8.02 -9.26
C LEU A 551 -18.24 7.08 -9.37
N SER A 552 -19.28 7.31 -8.54
CA SER A 552 -20.52 6.54 -8.64
C SER A 552 -21.32 6.81 -9.91
N LYS A 553 -21.20 8.01 -10.48
CA LYS A 553 -21.82 8.38 -11.76
C LYS A 553 -21.04 7.78 -12.94
N ASN A 554 -19.71 7.71 -12.82
CA ASN A 554 -18.85 7.15 -13.87
C ASN A 554 -18.84 5.61 -13.85
N ALA A 555 -19.11 4.97 -12.70
CA ALA A 555 -19.18 3.50 -12.55
C ALA A 555 -20.48 3.02 -11.88
N PRO A 556 -21.67 3.29 -12.43
CA PRO A 556 -22.96 3.11 -11.75
C PRO A 556 -23.35 1.65 -11.50
N ASP A 557 -22.77 0.72 -12.26
CA ASP A 557 -22.99 -0.73 -12.16
C ASP A 557 -21.97 -1.43 -11.25
N ARG A 558 -21.01 -0.71 -10.67
CA ARG A 558 -19.94 -1.28 -9.83
C ARG A 558 -19.69 -0.50 -8.55
N PHE A 559 -19.90 0.81 -8.55
CA PHE A 559 -19.58 1.69 -7.43
C PHE A 559 -20.84 2.18 -6.69
N SER A 560 -20.89 1.98 -5.38
CA SER A 560 -22.01 2.36 -4.51
C SER A 560 -21.66 3.60 -3.67
N PHE A 561 -22.17 4.77 -4.05
CA PHE A 561 -22.03 5.97 -3.22
C PHE A 561 -22.68 5.79 -1.84
N HIS A 562 -23.87 5.20 -1.78
CA HIS A 562 -24.60 4.91 -0.54
C HIS A 562 -23.85 3.99 0.44
N SER A 563 -22.88 3.20 -0.05
CA SER A 563 -22.03 2.37 0.81
C SER A 563 -20.79 3.09 1.34
N CYS A 564 -20.52 4.31 0.84
CA CYS A 564 -19.43 5.15 1.31
C CYS A 564 -19.67 5.63 2.75
N ASN A 565 -18.59 5.92 3.47
CA ASN A 565 -18.68 6.38 4.86
C ASN A 565 -17.47 7.23 5.25
N PHE A 566 -17.68 8.33 5.94
CA PHE A 566 -16.64 9.31 6.23
C PHE A 566 -16.34 9.42 7.74
N LYS A 567 -17.07 8.68 8.58
CA LYS A 567 -16.89 8.64 10.04
C LYS A 567 -15.60 7.91 10.41
N VAL A 568 -14.74 8.60 11.16
CA VAL A 568 -13.50 8.03 11.68
C VAL A 568 -13.74 7.40 13.05
N GLN A 569 -13.62 6.08 13.13
CA GLN A 569 -13.70 5.35 14.40
C GLN A 569 -12.37 5.33 15.14
N LYS A 570 -12.41 5.26 16.47
CA LYS A 570 -11.20 5.25 17.32
C LYS A 570 -10.23 4.10 16.97
N CYS A 571 -10.73 2.92 16.64
CA CYS A 571 -9.90 1.78 16.22
C CYS A 571 -9.25 1.97 14.84
N LYS A 572 -9.72 2.93 14.04
CA LYS A 572 -9.26 3.22 12.68
C LYS A 572 -8.28 4.37 12.58
N GLU A 573 -7.94 5.02 13.69
CA GLU A 573 -7.05 6.17 13.63
C GLU A 573 -5.64 5.86 13.11
N GLY A 574 -5.21 4.61 13.20
CA GLY A 574 -3.90 4.14 12.70
C GLY A 574 -3.88 3.73 11.23
N THR A 575 -5.00 3.86 10.51
CA THR A 575 -5.11 3.50 9.09
C THR A 575 -4.44 4.52 8.18
N GLY A 576 -4.02 4.09 6.99
CA GLY A 576 -3.35 4.94 6.00
C GLY A 576 -4.18 6.16 5.66
N ARG A 577 -5.44 5.94 5.29
CA ARG A 577 -6.43 6.99 5.04
C ARG A 577 -6.45 8.08 6.11
N VAL A 578 -6.64 7.69 7.37
CA VAL A 578 -6.79 8.64 8.47
C VAL A 578 -5.46 9.36 8.77
N VAL A 579 -4.33 8.66 8.66
CA VAL A 579 -3.02 9.27 8.88
C VAL A 579 -2.67 10.28 7.77
N MET A 580 -2.93 9.95 6.50
CA MET A 580 -2.72 10.87 5.38
C MET A 580 -3.64 12.10 5.45
N TRP A 581 -4.90 11.89 5.86
CA TRP A 581 -5.83 12.99 6.12
C TRP A 581 -5.32 13.92 7.23
N ARG A 582 -4.86 13.37 8.36
CA ARG A 582 -4.25 14.14 9.46
C ARG A 582 -2.95 14.84 9.06
N MET A 583 -2.29 14.42 7.98
CA MET A 583 -1.11 15.09 7.43
C MET A 583 -1.47 16.27 6.49
N GLY A 584 -2.75 16.44 6.15
CA GLY A 584 -3.24 17.58 5.36
C GLY A 584 -3.83 17.22 4.00
N ILE A 585 -3.97 15.93 3.66
CA ILE A 585 -4.57 15.50 2.40
C ILE A 585 -6.09 15.42 2.57
N LEU A 586 -6.82 16.40 2.02
CA LEU A 586 -8.28 16.48 2.18
C LEU A 586 -8.98 15.23 1.64
N ASN A 587 -8.69 14.87 0.38
CA ASN A 587 -9.29 13.72 -0.30
C ASN A 587 -8.45 12.48 -0.03
N SER A 588 -8.60 11.92 1.18
CA SER A 588 -7.90 10.71 1.60
C SER A 588 -8.91 9.58 1.76
N TYR A 589 -8.73 8.51 0.99
CA TYR A 589 -9.69 7.41 0.89
C TYR A 589 -9.08 6.03 1.08
N THR A 590 -9.96 5.10 1.47
CA THR A 590 -9.77 3.65 1.29
C THR A 590 -10.82 3.20 0.29
N MET A 591 -10.41 2.69 -0.88
CA MET A 591 -11.32 2.08 -1.84
C MET A 591 -11.48 0.60 -1.50
N GLU A 592 -12.71 0.19 -1.28
CA GLU A 592 -13.08 -1.15 -0.83
C GLU A 592 -13.81 -1.84 -1.99
N SER A 593 -13.12 -2.68 -2.76
CA SER A 593 -13.76 -3.47 -3.83
C SER A 593 -14.14 -4.86 -3.32
N THR A 594 -15.36 -5.31 -3.60
CA THR A 594 -15.85 -6.58 -3.07
C THR A 594 -15.13 -7.83 -3.62
N PHE A 595 -15.11 -8.90 -2.82
CA PHE A 595 -14.76 -10.26 -3.28
C PHE A 595 -15.92 -10.98 -4.01
N GLY A 596 -17.13 -10.46 -3.90
CA GLY A 596 -18.33 -10.96 -4.58
C GLY A 596 -18.47 -10.30 -5.95
N GLY A 597 -19.48 -9.46 -6.09
CA GLY A 597 -19.70 -8.66 -7.30
C GLY A 597 -20.71 -7.55 -7.11
N SER A 598 -21.50 -7.26 -8.14
CA SER A 598 -22.40 -6.11 -8.12
C SER A 598 -23.83 -6.48 -7.72
N THR A 599 -24.47 -5.58 -6.97
CA THR A 599 -25.93 -5.56 -6.76
C THR A 599 -26.57 -4.39 -7.51
N LEU A 600 -25.81 -3.72 -8.39
CA LEU A 600 -26.16 -2.45 -9.02
C LEU A 600 -26.30 -2.58 -10.53
N GLY A 601 -27.19 -1.77 -11.09
CA GLY A 601 -27.31 -1.52 -12.52
C GLY A 601 -27.40 -2.79 -13.37
N SER A 602 -26.76 -2.75 -14.53
CA SER A 602 -26.70 -3.85 -15.51
C SER A 602 -25.93 -5.07 -15.03
N LYS A 603 -25.13 -4.95 -13.96
CA LYS A 603 -24.34 -6.05 -13.37
C LYS A 603 -24.95 -6.65 -12.11
N ARG A 604 -26.19 -6.28 -11.78
CA ARG A 604 -26.88 -6.80 -10.59
C ARG A 604 -26.84 -8.34 -10.57
N ASP A 605 -26.49 -8.87 -9.40
CA ASP A 605 -26.40 -10.30 -9.07
C ASP A 605 -25.34 -11.07 -9.87
N THR A 606 -24.30 -10.38 -10.32
CA THR A 606 -23.16 -10.97 -11.05
C THR A 606 -21.85 -10.74 -10.32
N HIS A 607 -20.94 -11.71 -10.41
CA HIS A 607 -19.59 -11.60 -9.87
C HIS A 607 -18.77 -10.56 -10.64
N PHE A 608 -17.85 -9.90 -9.95
CA PHE A 608 -16.83 -9.12 -10.64
C PHE A 608 -15.87 -10.05 -11.37
N THR A 609 -15.60 -9.69 -12.62
CA THR A 609 -14.52 -10.25 -13.45
C THR A 609 -13.22 -9.46 -13.21
N ILE A 610 -12.10 -9.96 -13.73
CA ILE A 610 -10.83 -9.20 -13.75
C ILE A 610 -11.01 -7.86 -14.50
N GLU A 611 -11.76 -7.86 -15.61
CA GLU A 611 -12.02 -6.66 -16.41
C GLU A 611 -12.87 -5.63 -15.66
N ASP A 612 -13.81 -6.07 -14.81
CA ASP A 612 -14.56 -5.14 -13.94
C ASP A 612 -13.68 -4.47 -12.89
N LEU A 613 -12.71 -5.19 -12.36
CA LEU A 613 -11.76 -4.64 -11.40
C LEU A 613 -10.81 -3.66 -12.09
N LYS A 614 -10.31 -4.01 -13.28
CA LYS A 614 -9.50 -3.09 -14.08
C LYS A 614 -10.27 -1.84 -14.48
N SER A 615 -11.54 -1.96 -14.88
CA SER A 615 -12.35 -0.82 -15.28
C SER A 615 -12.58 0.15 -14.12
N LEU A 616 -12.66 -0.33 -12.87
CA LEU A 616 -12.67 0.55 -11.70
C LEU A 616 -11.40 1.41 -11.60
N GLY A 617 -10.23 0.84 -11.93
CA GLY A 617 -8.96 1.58 -11.98
C GLY A 617 -8.94 2.65 -13.08
N TYR A 618 -9.51 2.35 -14.24
CA TYR A 618 -9.78 3.32 -15.31
C TYR A 618 -10.69 4.46 -14.81
N HIS A 619 -11.81 4.12 -14.16
CA HIS A 619 -12.77 5.13 -13.68
C HIS A 619 -12.21 6.03 -12.59
N VAL A 620 -11.18 5.61 -11.83
CA VAL A 620 -10.44 6.53 -10.95
C VAL A 620 -9.79 7.65 -11.75
N CYS A 621 -9.21 7.34 -12.92
CA CYS A 621 -8.57 8.34 -13.78
C CYS A 621 -9.60 9.25 -14.45
N ASP A 622 -10.65 8.66 -14.99
CA ASP A 622 -11.78 9.37 -15.60
C ASP A 622 -12.42 10.35 -14.60
N THR A 623 -12.67 9.90 -13.37
CA THR A 623 -13.19 10.75 -12.29
C THR A 623 -12.20 11.84 -11.89
N LEU A 624 -10.88 11.61 -11.96
CA LEU A 624 -9.89 12.65 -11.68
C LEU A 624 -9.94 13.78 -12.72
N LEU A 625 -10.25 13.49 -13.98
CA LEU A 625 -10.48 14.52 -15.00
C LEU A 625 -11.68 15.38 -14.66
N ASP A 626 -12.83 14.75 -14.36
CA ASP A 626 -14.05 15.45 -13.95
C ASP A 626 -13.87 16.29 -12.69
N PHE A 627 -13.16 15.73 -11.70
CA PHE A 627 -12.95 16.36 -10.41
C PHE A 627 -12.01 17.58 -10.49
N CYS A 628 -11.13 17.61 -11.50
CA CYS A 628 -10.12 18.65 -11.66
C CYS A 628 -10.39 19.56 -12.85
N ASP A 629 -11.57 19.45 -13.46
CA ASP A 629 -12.01 20.31 -14.55
C ASP A 629 -11.94 21.79 -14.12
N PRO A 630 -11.19 22.65 -14.83
CA PRO A 630 -11.12 24.08 -14.55
C PRO A 630 -12.48 24.78 -14.51
N ASP A 631 -13.48 24.30 -15.25
CA ASP A 631 -14.83 24.86 -15.29
C ASP A 631 -15.59 24.67 -13.97
N GLN A 632 -15.24 23.67 -13.16
CA GLN A 632 -15.83 23.37 -11.84
C GLN A 632 -17.36 23.16 -11.84
N THR A 633 -18.04 23.14 -12.99
CA THR A 633 -19.50 22.93 -13.06
C THR A 633 -19.90 21.57 -12.50
N LYS A 634 -19.22 20.48 -12.90
CA LYS A 634 -19.48 19.13 -12.38
C LYS A 634 -19.27 19.06 -10.86
N PHE A 635 -18.22 19.71 -10.36
CA PHE A 635 -17.93 19.81 -8.93
C PHE A 635 -19.07 20.49 -8.18
N THR A 636 -19.50 21.65 -8.66
CA THR A 636 -20.56 22.47 -8.06
C THR A 636 -21.90 21.75 -8.07
N GLN A 637 -22.24 21.08 -9.18
CA GLN A 637 -23.45 20.26 -9.30
C GLN A 637 -23.45 19.09 -8.31
N CYS A 638 -22.35 18.33 -8.24
CA CYS A 638 -22.22 17.24 -7.27
C CYS A 638 -22.31 17.75 -5.84
N LEU A 639 -21.73 18.91 -5.53
CA LEU A 639 -21.84 19.52 -4.20
C LEU A 639 -23.28 19.92 -3.86
N ALA A 640 -24.03 20.46 -4.82
CA ALA A 640 -25.45 20.77 -4.63
C ALA A 640 -26.29 19.51 -4.40
N GLU A 641 -26.05 18.45 -5.19
CA GLU A 641 -26.69 17.15 -5.02
C GLU A 641 -26.39 16.54 -3.63
N LEU A 642 -25.15 16.62 -3.16
CA LEU A 642 -24.77 16.15 -1.83
C LEU A 642 -25.51 16.88 -0.71
N LYS A 643 -25.73 18.19 -0.86
CA LYS A 643 -26.49 18.98 0.13
C LYS A 643 -27.95 18.51 0.18
N GLU A 644 -28.54 18.23 -0.97
CA GLU A 644 -29.92 17.74 -1.06
C GLU A 644 -30.04 16.31 -0.52
N LEU A 645 -29.12 15.40 -0.87
CA LEU A 645 -29.10 14.04 -0.31
C LEU A 645 -28.96 14.05 1.22
N LEU A 646 -28.09 14.91 1.75
CA LEU A 646 -27.93 15.05 3.20
C LEU A 646 -29.20 15.59 3.85
N ARG A 647 -29.83 16.60 3.23
CA ARG A 647 -31.12 17.14 3.70
C ARG A 647 -32.14 16.02 3.81
N GLN A 648 -32.31 15.21 2.77
CA GLN A 648 -33.25 14.08 2.77
C GLN A 648 -32.94 13.04 3.84
N GLU A 649 -31.65 12.71 4.05
CA GLU A 649 -31.23 11.76 5.08
C GLU A 649 -31.51 12.28 6.49
N ILE A 650 -31.32 13.58 6.73
CA ILE A 650 -31.67 14.22 8.00
C ILE A 650 -33.19 14.16 8.21
N HIS A 651 -34.00 14.59 7.25
CA HIS A 651 -35.46 14.55 7.36
C HIS A 651 -35.97 13.14 7.67
N LYS A 652 -35.41 12.13 6.98
CA LYS A 652 -35.75 10.72 7.23
C LYS A 652 -35.42 10.30 8.66
N LYS A 653 -34.26 10.66 9.20
CA LYS A 653 -33.88 10.34 10.59
C LYS A 653 -34.75 11.05 11.62
N PHE A 654 -35.10 12.31 11.39
CA PHE A 654 -35.99 13.06 12.27
C PHE A 654 -37.41 12.50 12.28
N HIS A 655 -37.91 12.10 11.10
CA HIS A 655 -39.18 11.38 10.97
C HIS A 655 -39.15 10.02 11.71
N GLU A 656 -38.06 9.25 11.58
CA GLU A 656 -37.88 7.99 12.33
C GLU A 656 -37.79 8.20 13.87
N LEU A 657 -37.39 9.39 14.32
CA LEU A 657 -37.32 9.77 15.74
C LEU A 657 -38.61 10.45 16.25
N GLY A 658 -39.63 10.60 15.41
CA GLY A 658 -40.91 11.21 15.79
C GLY A 658 -40.83 12.71 16.11
N GLN A 659 -39.82 13.41 15.57
CA GLN A 659 -39.66 14.86 15.73
C GLN A 659 -39.92 15.54 14.39
N ASP A 660 -41.08 16.18 14.26
CA ASP A 660 -41.34 17.15 13.19
C ASP A 660 -40.65 18.45 13.59
N VAL A 661 -39.58 18.80 12.88
CA VAL A 661 -38.89 20.07 13.13
C VAL A 661 -38.69 20.81 11.81
N ASP A 662 -39.35 21.95 11.72
CA ASP A 662 -39.23 22.94 10.65
C ASP A 662 -37.87 23.64 10.80
N LEU A 663 -36.82 23.03 10.23
CA LEU A 663 -35.41 23.40 10.45
C LEU A 663 -34.82 24.13 9.25
N GLU A 664 -35.54 25.03 8.57
CA GLU A 664 -35.06 25.65 7.33
C GLU A 664 -33.72 26.42 7.44
N GLU A 665 -33.24 26.80 8.64
CA GLU A 665 -32.06 27.69 8.78
C GLU A 665 -30.81 27.12 9.51
N SER A 666 -30.77 25.88 10.03
CA SER A 666 -29.59 25.40 10.82
C SER A 666 -29.09 23.98 10.49
N TRP A 667 -29.18 23.56 9.23
CA TRP A 667 -28.71 22.22 8.83
C TRP A 667 -27.19 22.02 8.94
N SER A 668 -26.41 23.11 8.85
CA SER A 668 -24.93 23.03 8.92
C SER A 668 -24.38 22.70 10.31
N ASP A 669 -25.21 22.80 11.35
CA ASP A 669 -24.80 22.58 12.74
C ASP A 669 -24.96 21.12 13.18
N ILE A 670 -25.67 20.31 12.39
CA ILE A 670 -25.81 18.87 12.66
C ILE A 670 -24.49 18.17 12.37
N SER A 671 -23.96 17.47 13.38
CA SER A 671 -22.73 16.70 13.21
C SER A 671 -22.95 15.56 12.20
N LEU A 672 -22.25 15.63 11.06
CA LEU A 672 -22.30 14.58 10.02
C LEU A 672 -21.98 13.18 10.57
N SER A 673 -21.23 13.10 11.68
CA SER A 673 -20.91 11.83 12.34
C SER A 673 -22.11 11.09 12.91
N ASP A 674 -23.19 11.80 13.22
CA ASP A 674 -24.37 11.24 13.91
C ASP A 674 -25.37 10.69 12.89
N ILE A 675 -25.25 11.14 11.65
CA ILE A 675 -26.01 10.64 10.51
C ILE A 675 -25.39 9.34 9.98
N GLU A 676 -24.06 9.23 9.98
CA GLU A 676 -23.36 8.08 9.40
C GLU A 676 -23.34 6.82 10.30
N SER A 677 -23.64 5.67 9.69
CA SER A 677 -23.61 4.35 10.33
C SER A 677 -22.17 3.89 10.64
N SER A 678 -22.03 2.85 11.47
CA SER A 678 -20.72 2.29 11.81
C SER A 678 -20.09 1.55 10.60
N THR A 679 -18.79 1.75 10.38
CA THR A 679 -17.97 0.98 9.41
C THR A 679 -17.52 -0.37 9.96
N SER A 680 -18.24 -0.97 10.93
CA SER A 680 -17.96 -2.29 11.52
C SER A 680 -18.03 -3.48 10.52
N GLY A 681 -18.03 -3.20 9.21
CA GLY A 681 -18.07 -4.07 8.04
C GLY A 681 -16.72 -4.44 7.41
N SER A 682 -15.70 -3.57 7.47
CA SER A 682 -14.33 -4.04 7.26
C SER A 682 -13.95 -4.88 8.47
N ASP A 683 -13.23 -5.96 8.30
CA ASP A 683 -12.58 -6.82 9.32
C ASP A 683 -11.55 -6.05 10.17
N SER A 684 -12.10 -5.02 10.79
CA SER A 684 -11.51 -4.10 11.72
C SER A 684 -11.34 -4.79 13.06
N SER A 685 -10.52 -5.85 13.11
CA SER A 685 -10.01 -6.26 14.41
C SER A 685 -9.46 -5.00 15.11
N LEU A 686 -9.76 -4.90 16.41
CA LEU A 686 -9.03 -3.99 17.29
C LEU A 686 -7.53 -4.18 17.00
N SER A 687 -6.78 -3.09 16.93
CA SER A 687 -5.32 -3.16 16.74
C SER A 687 -4.76 -4.27 17.62
N ASP A 688 -4.08 -5.27 17.03
CA ASP A 688 -3.56 -6.46 17.72
C ASP A 688 -2.39 -6.14 18.70
N GLY A 689 -2.23 -4.87 19.08
CA GLY A 689 -1.05 -4.34 19.75
C GLY A 689 0.22 -4.56 18.93
N LEU A 690 1.37 -4.19 19.51
CA LEU A 690 2.66 -4.67 19.02
C LEU A 690 2.89 -6.12 19.53
N PRO A 691 3.61 -6.98 18.78
CA PRO A 691 4.20 -8.19 19.34
C PRO A 691 5.00 -7.86 20.60
N VAL A 692 4.99 -8.75 21.59
CA VAL A 692 5.64 -8.52 22.91
C VAL A 692 7.11 -8.10 22.74
N HIS A 693 7.85 -8.74 21.82
CA HIS A 693 9.25 -8.41 21.55
C HIS A 693 9.47 -7.02 20.93
N LEU A 694 8.43 -6.40 20.33
CA LEU A 694 8.49 -5.05 19.77
C LEU A 694 8.00 -3.96 20.72
N ALA A 695 7.25 -4.33 21.76
CA ALA A 695 6.72 -3.37 22.74
C ALA A 695 7.86 -2.63 23.46
N ASN A 696 8.84 -3.37 23.99
CA ASN A 696 10.00 -2.81 24.68
C ASN A 696 10.80 -1.84 23.79
N ILE A 697 11.01 -2.21 22.51
CA ILE A 697 11.72 -1.37 21.53
C ILE A 697 10.94 -0.07 21.26
N ALA A 698 9.62 -0.14 21.18
CA ALA A 698 8.78 1.03 20.97
C ALA A 698 8.84 1.99 22.16
N ASP A 699 8.83 1.48 23.39
CA ASP A 699 8.94 2.28 24.61
C ASP A 699 10.29 2.97 24.70
N GLU A 700 11.39 2.26 24.47
CA GLU A 700 12.73 2.84 24.42
C GLU A 700 12.85 3.97 23.38
N LEU A 701 12.31 3.76 22.17
CA LEU A 701 12.35 4.76 21.11
C LEU A 701 11.45 5.96 21.44
N THR A 702 10.33 5.74 22.12
CA THR A 702 9.43 6.80 22.58
C THR A 702 10.10 7.65 23.65
N GLN A 703 10.76 7.03 24.64
CA GLN A 703 11.56 7.72 25.65
C GLN A 703 12.69 8.51 24.98
N LYS A 704 13.47 7.90 24.07
CA LYS A 704 14.53 8.60 23.30
C LYS A 704 13.98 9.79 22.52
N LYS A 705 12.78 9.71 21.94
CA LYS A 705 12.12 10.84 21.26
C LYS A 705 11.69 11.95 22.22
N MET A 706 11.18 11.61 23.41
CA MET A 706 10.83 12.58 24.44
C MET A 706 12.06 13.34 24.94
N PHE A 707 13.18 12.66 25.19
CA PHE A 707 14.45 13.29 25.56
C PHE A 707 14.98 14.21 24.44
N LYS A 708 14.88 13.80 23.16
CA LYS A 708 15.26 14.65 22.02
C LYS A 708 14.34 15.86 21.85
N LYS A 709 13.03 15.75 22.12
CA LYS A 709 12.10 16.89 22.11
C LYS A 709 12.43 17.89 23.21
N LYS A 710 12.78 17.44 24.42
CA LYS A 710 13.21 18.33 25.51
C LYS A 710 14.54 19.06 25.21
N LYS A 711 15.42 18.47 24.41
CA LYS A 711 16.71 19.09 24.02
C LYS A 711 16.66 19.94 22.74
N LYS A 712 15.62 19.86 21.91
CA LYS A 712 15.48 20.72 20.73
C LYS A 712 14.92 22.09 21.14
N LYS A 713 15.81 23.08 21.33
CA LYS A 713 15.44 24.50 21.15
C LYS A 713 14.69 24.62 19.81
N SER A 714 13.59 25.38 19.82
CA SER A 714 12.69 25.60 18.67
C SER A 714 13.49 25.84 17.37
N LEU A 715 13.61 24.81 16.54
CA LEU A 715 14.07 24.98 15.16
C LEU A 715 12.87 25.54 14.41
N GLN A 716 13.00 26.77 13.91
CA GLN A 716 11.97 27.45 13.13
C GLN A 716 11.41 26.51 12.05
N THR A 717 10.08 26.39 12.00
CA THR A 717 9.39 25.62 10.95
C THR A 717 9.78 26.15 9.56
N ARG A 718 9.70 25.33 8.50
CA ARG A 718 9.96 25.82 7.12
C ARG A 718 9.05 27.00 6.77
N LYS A 719 7.81 27.02 7.28
CA LYS A 719 6.91 28.16 7.19
C LYS A 719 7.50 29.41 7.85
N GLN A 720 7.97 29.32 9.09
CA GLN A 720 8.65 30.44 9.77
C GLN A 720 9.95 30.86 9.08
N ARG A 721 10.74 29.92 8.52
CA ARG A 721 11.94 30.26 7.75
C ARG A 721 11.59 30.95 6.43
N ASN A 722 10.55 30.50 5.73
CA ASN A 722 10.07 31.14 4.51
C ASN A 722 9.47 32.52 4.79
N GLU A 723 8.70 32.68 5.86
CA GLU A 723 8.19 33.97 6.34
C GLU A 723 9.34 34.91 6.72
N GLN A 724 10.39 34.40 7.36
CA GLN A 724 11.58 35.20 7.70
C GLN A 724 12.40 35.55 6.46
N TYR A 725 12.49 34.65 5.47
CA TYR A 725 13.11 34.92 4.17
C TYR A 725 12.33 35.97 3.38
N GLN A 726 11.01 35.87 3.35
CA GLN A 726 10.13 36.86 2.73
C GLN A 726 10.23 38.22 3.45
N LYS A 727 10.22 38.25 4.78
CA LYS A 727 10.47 39.49 5.56
C LYS A 727 11.85 40.08 5.28
N LYS A 728 12.90 39.26 5.19
CA LYS A 728 14.25 39.74 4.83
C LYS A 728 14.31 40.29 3.40
N ASN A 729 13.68 39.62 2.43
CA ASN A 729 13.61 40.11 1.05
C ASN A 729 12.78 41.40 0.95
N LEU A 730 11.69 41.53 1.72
CA LEU A 730 10.89 42.76 1.76
C LEU A 730 11.70 43.91 2.38
N MET A 731 12.42 43.68 3.50
CA MET A 731 13.31 44.68 4.09
C MET A 731 14.48 45.05 3.17
N TRP A 732 15.05 44.09 2.44
CA TRP A 732 16.13 44.36 1.48
C TRP A 732 15.62 45.23 0.32
N LYS A 733 14.41 44.95 -0.19
CA LYS A 733 13.78 45.79 -1.21
C LYS A 733 13.45 47.19 -0.69
N LEU A 734 12.93 47.32 0.54
CA LEU A 734 12.65 48.60 1.18
C LEU A 734 13.92 49.44 1.39
N LYS A 735 15.01 48.81 1.84
CA LYS A 735 16.32 49.47 1.96
C LYS A 735 16.89 49.91 0.61
N LEU A 736 16.73 49.10 -0.44
CA LEU A 736 17.15 49.50 -1.78
C LEU A 736 16.34 50.70 -2.30
N THR A 737 15.05 50.79 -1.97
CA THR A 737 14.20 51.92 -2.37
C THR A 737 14.45 53.20 -1.54
N GLU A 738 14.84 53.08 -0.27
CA GLU A 738 15.26 54.22 0.57
C GLU A 738 16.65 54.74 0.14
N ASP A 739 17.61 53.86 -0.17
CA ASP A 739 18.95 54.25 -0.65
C ASP A 739 18.92 54.85 -2.06
N THR A 740 17.94 54.50 -2.91
CA THR A 740 17.71 55.19 -4.20
C THR A 740 16.92 56.49 -4.09
N SER A 741 16.28 56.76 -2.94
CA SER A 741 15.55 58.01 -2.67
C SER A 741 16.45 59.07 -2.01
N GLU A 742 17.56 58.70 -1.37
CA GLU A 742 18.55 59.63 -0.82
C GLU A 742 19.69 59.99 -1.79
N PHE A 743 19.84 59.27 -2.92
CA PHE A 743 20.84 59.60 -3.95
C PHE A 743 20.33 60.48 -5.11
N ALA A 744 19.05 60.89 -5.06
CA ALA A 744 18.40 61.67 -6.12
C ALA A 744 18.20 63.17 -5.78
N SER A 745 18.79 63.68 -4.70
CA SER A 745 18.61 65.07 -4.22
C SER A 745 19.90 65.91 -4.13
N THR A 746 21.01 65.49 -4.75
CA THR A 746 22.28 66.26 -4.70
C THR A 746 23.04 66.22 -6.03
N LEU A 747 22.47 66.78 -7.09
CA LEU A 747 23.18 67.04 -8.35
C LEU A 747 22.58 68.28 -9.04
N GLN A 748 22.89 69.46 -8.50
CA GLN A 748 22.74 70.76 -9.16
C GLN A 748 23.99 71.60 -8.87
N LYS A 749 24.91 71.68 -9.85
CA LYS A 749 25.65 72.89 -10.28
C LYS A 749 26.80 72.53 -11.25
N HIS A 750 26.58 72.95 -12.50
CA HIS A 750 27.43 73.15 -13.68
C HIS A 750 28.79 73.89 -13.45
N PRO A 751 29.66 74.18 -14.47
CA PRO A 751 29.70 73.75 -15.91
C PRO A 751 31.12 73.51 -16.57
N ALA A 752 31.07 73.05 -17.84
CA ALA A 752 31.89 73.36 -19.04
C ALA A 752 33.31 72.75 -19.24
N PHE A 753 33.55 72.01 -20.34
CA PHE A 753 34.14 72.47 -21.63
C PHE A 753 34.53 71.34 -22.64
N PHE A 754 34.44 71.65 -23.95
CA PHE A 754 34.98 71.00 -25.20
C PHE A 754 34.23 69.78 -25.82
N LYS A 755 33.49 69.94 -26.95
CA LYS A 755 33.83 69.91 -28.43
C LYS A 755 34.28 68.51 -28.93
N ASN A 756 33.88 67.90 -30.06
CA ASN A 756 33.13 68.26 -31.29
C ASN A 756 32.81 66.97 -32.12
N SER A 757 31.92 67.10 -33.13
CA SER A 757 31.68 66.28 -34.38
C SER A 757 31.14 64.84 -34.26
N GLU A 758 30.18 64.32 -35.05
CA GLU A 758 29.51 64.74 -36.30
C GLU A 758 28.27 63.84 -36.63
N SER A 759 27.19 64.43 -37.18
CA SER A 759 26.18 63.90 -38.17
C SER A 759 25.34 62.62 -37.87
N SER A 760 24.05 62.43 -38.21
CA SER A 760 23.11 63.11 -39.13
C SER A 760 21.61 62.77 -38.80
N SER A 761 20.75 63.80 -38.88
CA SER A 761 19.36 63.95 -39.42
C SER A 761 18.35 62.75 -39.44
N PHE A 762 17.05 62.87 -39.10
CA PHE A 762 16.01 63.84 -39.55
C PHE A 762 14.81 64.00 -38.57
N LEU A 763 14.11 65.14 -38.69
CA LEU A 763 13.18 65.83 -37.77
C LEU A 763 11.66 65.73 -38.14
N PRO A 764 10.73 66.25 -37.28
CA PRO A 764 9.25 66.08 -37.26
C PRO A 764 8.44 67.39 -37.53
N MET A 765 7.09 67.34 -37.42
CA MET A 765 6.15 68.50 -37.26
C MET A 765 4.88 68.01 -36.50
N ARG A 766 4.48 68.56 -35.33
CA ARG A 766 3.63 69.76 -35.05
C ARG A 766 2.17 69.62 -35.54
N ASN A 767 1.09 70.04 -34.87
CA ASN A 767 0.83 70.72 -33.59
C ASN A 767 -0.71 70.72 -33.38
N GLU A 768 -1.15 71.16 -32.20
CA GLU A 768 -2.46 71.77 -31.86
C GLU A 768 -3.48 70.99 -31.00
N ASN A 769 -3.87 71.71 -29.95
CA ASN A 769 -4.76 71.53 -28.79
C ASN A 769 -5.65 72.84 -28.81
N PRO A 770 -6.56 73.21 -27.86
CA PRO A 770 -7.20 72.53 -26.72
C PRO A 770 -8.69 72.98 -26.44
N ARG A 771 -9.20 72.69 -25.21
CA ARG A 771 -10.27 73.37 -24.39
C ARG A 771 -11.75 72.98 -24.68
N LEU A 772 -12.73 72.92 -23.75
CA LEU A 772 -12.93 73.36 -22.35
C LEU A 772 -14.27 72.74 -21.82
N ASN A 773 -14.38 72.42 -20.52
CA ASN A 773 -15.39 72.93 -19.54
C ASN A 773 -15.79 71.99 -18.39
N GLU A 774 -15.93 72.64 -17.23
CA GLU A 774 -16.05 72.20 -15.84
C GLU A 774 -17.47 71.83 -15.40
N THR A 775 -17.62 71.18 -14.24
CA THR A 775 -18.33 71.76 -13.07
C THR A 775 -18.11 70.93 -11.79
N ASN A 776 -17.72 71.63 -10.72
CA ASN A 776 -17.53 71.16 -9.35
C ASN A 776 -18.84 71.27 -8.53
N LEU A 777 -18.99 70.45 -7.49
CA LEU A 777 -19.63 70.84 -6.22
C LEU A 777 -19.17 69.95 -5.06
N ASN A 778 -18.48 70.58 -4.10
CA ASN A 778 -18.00 70.05 -2.83
C ASN A 778 -19.08 70.15 -1.73
N ARG A 779 -19.12 69.20 -0.79
CA ARG A 779 -19.35 69.50 0.64
C ARG A 779 -18.73 68.42 1.56
N ARG A 780 -18.09 68.92 2.62
CA ARG A 780 -17.30 68.26 3.68
C ARG A 780 -18.17 67.70 4.80
N ASP A 781 -17.67 66.70 5.52
CA ASP A 781 -17.40 66.66 6.98
C ASP A 781 -16.80 65.27 7.34
N LYS A 782 -15.51 65.14 7.67
CA LYS A 782 -14.85 65.16 9.00
C LYS A 782 -15.44 64.17 10.03
N ASP A 783 -14.72 63.07 10.33
CA ASP A 783 -13.97 62.90 11.58
C ASP A 783 -13.16 61.57 11.69
N THR A 784 -11.88 61.76 12.05
CA THR A 784 -10.92 60.96 12.87
C THR A 784 -11.28 59.53 13.33
N SER A 785 -10.53 58.47 12.94
CA SER A 785 -9.24 57.94 13.48
C SER A 785 -9.34 56.98 14.66
N LEU A 786 -8.72 55.78 14.52
CA LEU A 786 -7.95 54.96 15.49
C LEU A 786 -8.31 53.44 15.50
N ASP A 787 -7.41 52.63 14.92
CA ASP A 787 -7.04 51.27 15.39
C ASP A 787 -6.26 51.45 16.74
N PRO A 788 -5.98 50.47 17.65
CA PRO A 788 -5.78 49.03 17.40
C PRO A 788 -6.10 48.03 18.56
N SER A 789 -5.76 46.75 18.31
CA SER A 789 -5.12 45.80 19.25
C SER A 789 -5.90 44.61 19.86
N MET A 790 -5.33 43.42 19.59
CA MET A 790 -5.15 42.24 20.46
C MET A 790 -5.73 42.30 21.89
N THR A 791 -6.53 41.31 22.28
CA THR A 791 -6.57 40.85 23.68
C THR A 791 -6.86 39.35 23.78
N THR A 792 -6.01 38.71 24.58
CA THR A 792 -6.02 37.31 25.02
C THR A 792 -6.91 37.18 26.27
N LEU A 793 -7.84 36.21 26.33
CA LEU A 793 -8.53 35.77 27.58
C LEU A 793 -8.79 34.25 27.44
N ILE A 794 -7.99 33.36 28.03
CA ILE A 794 -8.00 32.84 29.41
C ILE A 794 -9.33 32.17 29.80
N LEU A 795 -9.26 30.83 29.95
CA LEU A 795 -10.27 29.91 30.51
C LEU A 795 -10.77 30.34 31.91
N PRO A 796 -11.92 29.77 32.32
CA PRO A 796 -12.00 29.13 33.62
C PRO A 796 -12.39 27.65 33.56
N LYS A 797 -11.71 26.85 34.40
CA LYS A 797 -12.11 25.51 34.84
C LYS A 797 -13.13 25.64 35.99
N ASN A 798 -14.22 24.88 35.96
CA ASN A 798 -14.73 24.03 37.07
C ASN A 798 -16.12 23.47 36.71
N LYS A 799 -16.25 22.13 36.62
CA LYS A 799 -16.88 21.22 37.61
C LYS A 799 -18.40 21.30 37.66
N GLY A 800 -19.06 20.21 37.25
CA GLY A 800 -20.49 20.00 37.45
C GLY A 800 -20.98 18.69 36.84
N ARG A 801 -20.73 17.59 37.55
CA ARG A 801 -21.24 16.24 37.26
C ARG A 801 -22.74 16.21 37.51
N MET A 802 -23.56 15.92 36.50
CA MET A 802 -24.92 15.40 36.72
C MET A 802 -25.11 14.12 35.88
N GLN A 803 -25.05 13.00 36.59
CA GLN A 803 -25.71 11.76 36.20
C GLN A 803 -27.20 11.94 36.46
N THR A 804 -28.03 11.77 35.45
CA THR A 804 -29.46 11.50 35.64
C THR A 804 -29.76 10.12 35.05
N ASN A 805 -29.78 9.14 35.97
CA ASN A 805 -30.51 7.89 35.79
C ASN A 805 -32.00 8.23 35.74
N LEU A 806 -32.71 7.80 34.70
CA LEU A 806 -34.17 7.69 34.71
C LEU A 806 -34.55 6.29 34.21
N ASN A 807 -34.67 5.41 35.21
CA ASN A 807 -35.40 4.15 35.13
C ASN A 807 -36.81 4.43 35.67
N ARG A 808 -37.86 4.10 34.90
CA ARG A 808 -39.08 3.37 35.31
C ARG A 808 -40.37 3.83 34.59
N ARG A 809 -41.08 2.82 34.06
CA ARG A 809 -42.55 2.61 34.05
C ARG A 809 -43.35 3.54 33.12
N ASP A 810 -44.38 3.11 32.38
CA ASP A 810 -45.19 1.89 32.34
C ASP A 810 -46.12 2.00 31.10
N LYS A 811 -46.59 0.85 30.56
CA LYS A 811 -47.84 0.63 29.76
C LYS A 811 -47.91 1.21 28.33
N ASP A 812 -48.57 0.63 27.33
CA ASP A 812 -49.34 -0.60 27.11
C ASP A 812 -49.62 -0.69 25.57
N THR A 813 -49.95 -1.89 25.06
CA THR A 813 -50.62 -2.21 23.75
C THR A 813 -49.83 -2.02 22.42
N SER A 814 -49.86 -2.90 21.40
CA SER A 814 -50.42 -4.26 21.18
C SER A 814 -50.03 -4.77 19.75
N LEU A 815 -49.83 -6.10 19.59
CA LEU A 815 -50.05 -6.99 18.41
C LEU A 815 -49.09 -6.83 17.17
N ASP A 816 -48.52 -7.86 16.51
CA ASP A 816 -48.74 -9.33 16.41
C ASP A 816 -47.50 -10.03 15.72
N PRO A 817 -47.35 -11.38 15.56
CA PRO A 817 -46.18 -12.15 16.02
C PRO A 817 -45.59 -13.16 14.99
N SER A 818 -44.72 -14.08 15.48
CA SER A 818 -44.14 -15.33 14.91
C SER A 818 -42.62 -15.27 14.69
N MET A 819 -41.76 -16.15 15.20
CA MET A 819 -41.88 -17.43 15.92
C MET A 819 -40.64 -17.67 16.85
N THR A 820 -40.91 -17.90 18.14
CA THR A 820 -40.38 -18.91 19.10
C THR A 820 -38.89 -19.34 19.02
N THR A 821 -37.97 -19.00 19.93
CA THR A 821 -37.77 -19.24 21.38
C THR A 821 -37.27 -20.65 21.78
N LEU A 822 -36.07 -20.72 22.37
CA LEU A 822 -35.71 -21.57 23.52
C LEU A 822 -34.39 -21.08 24.16
N ILE A 823 -34.48 -20.32 25.25
CA ILE A 823 -33.39 -20.12 26.23
C ILE A 823 -34.01 -20.37 27.62
N LEU A 824 -33.47 -21.34 28.36
CA LEU A 824 -33.80 -21.61 29.76
C LEU A 824 -32.79 -20.92 30.71
N PRO A 825 -33.15 -20.66 31.98
CA PRO A 825 -32.60 -19.56 32.75
C PRO A 825 -31.64 -19.94 33.91
N LYS A 826 -30.83 -18.94 34.30
CA LYS A 826 -30.26 -18.62 35.62
C LYS A 826 -30.01 -19.77 36.63
N ASN A 827 -28.75 -19.88 37.08
CA ASN A 827 -28.50 -19.92 38.53
C ASN A 827 -27.18 -19.25 38.95
N LYS A 828 -27.24 -18.61 40.12
CA LYS A 828 -26.19 -17.82 40.77
C LYS A 828 -25.13 -18.72 41.43
N GLY A 829 -23.86 -18.30 41.41
CA GLY A 829 -22.81 -18.89 42.24
C GLY A 829 -21.57 -17.99 42.31
N ARG A 830 -21.27 -17.47 43.50
CA ARG A 830 -20.10 -16.64 43.86
C ARG A 830 -18.78 -17.43 43.79
N MET A 831 -17.69 -16.78 43.36
CA MET A 831 -16.38 -16.72 44.06
C MET A 831 -15.48 -15.74 43.27
N GLN A 832 -15.25 -14.55 43.82
CA GLN A 832 -14.10 -14.15 44.64
C GLN A 832 -12.96 -13.55 43.82
N VAL A 833 -12.80 -12.26 44.08
CA VAL A 833 -11.78 -11.29 43.67
C VAL A 833 -10.38 -11.74 44.10
N LEU A 834 -9.39 -11.58 43.22
CA LEU A 834 -8.04 -11.23 43.64
C LEU A 834 -7.40 -10.31 42.60
N HIS A 835 -7.46 -9.02 42.95
CA HIS A 835 -6.61 -7.95 42.47
C HIS A 835 -5.17 -8.24 42.88
N LEU A 836 -4.21 -8.18 41.96
CA LEU A 836 -2.84 -7.83 42.33
C LEU A 836 -2.27 -6.85 41.29
N ILE A 837 -2.27 -5.58 41.70
CA ILE A 837 -1.38 -4.54 41.19
C ILE A 837 -0.12 -4.64 42.04
N TYR A 838 1.06 -4.69 41.40
CA TYR A 838 2.29 -4.21 42.02
C TYR A 838 3.09 -3.41 41.00
N CYS A 839 3.43 -2.18 41.40
CA CYS A 839 4.18 -1.18 40.66
C CYS A 839 5.67 -1.56 40.57
N ILE A 840 6.25 -1.46 39.36
CA ILE A 840 7.48 -0.72 39.02
C ILE A 840 7.25 -0.09 37.64
#